data_AF-A0A6B3GEW1-F1
#
_entry.id   AF-A0A6B3GEW1-F1
#
_cell.length_a   1.000
_cell.length_b   1.000
_cell.length_c   1.000
_cell.angle_alpha   90.00
_cell.angle_beta   90.00
_cell.angle_gamma   90.00
#
_symmetry.space_group_name_H-M   'P 1'
#
loop_
_entity.id
_entity.type
_entity.pdbx_description
1 polymer ?
#
loop_
_entity_poly.entity_id
_entity_poly.type
_entity_poly.pdbx_seq_one_letter_code
_entity_poly.pdbx_strand_id
1 'polypeptide(L)'
;MTTADHPDRAVADPIGLVTDLVAGIESELDPDTIRAVVTTVAGGRAKSRRLAQALVGRPAVLTDGRSPAPRAIGDLLIELRKASASAISPPICAECGKLLRTFQRRGQDWYCSVCGQETAECAACGNTRRISSRDRMGQPRCSICPDTDDRDPVTIIHEVITMVDRDADRDVIAEAVRRSAPRLSYQQKLAWALEENPRLLTGEGHLAPLRAIPRFIDLLHAADVAGIVRPACPRCHRVVRIDKPLDGQRVCRNCIAKSRIEECVRCGARREPGTRDAQGRPLCPNCLIRDPANRETCTACGELRMVSTRTPAGPVCPNCRPLPTLVCSICGRSAPCTLSKLTGLPRCGGCDKRQAQCAVCGRLRGIHSGTADAPVCGPCTAPDAELWRPCPTCGEAERLRAAGPCPRCTLKRRLDELLTNDSGAMSPKLRALRDVLASTERVATAMRWLSGGIVSTILSDLGSGRRPLTHEALDELPEGKVVEHIRSVLVAADALPHRNEQMVRLERHVKDLVTSHTTVEGRKILHRYATWHLLRRLRRRSRGKDITHTQLVVVRQHLRAAVYLLDWLEDQNLTLAVCRQSDLERWLTSDDVRHRREAGHFVRWALSQRIARDLSFPAVKWNGPSQAMDDEARWATARRLLHDDTLKPEDRLAGLLLLLYAQWPAAISRLTVDHIEQTDGAVRIHLGDVPVDLPEPVAGLALQQVAVRRSHAVLARTDSPWLFPGGQPGRPISVWAMGERLRKLGIRLAETRSTALFQLATELPAAVLARTLGIDITVAVKWQRAAAGDWGAYAAEVSRRNSNI
;
A
#
# COMPACT_ATOMS: atom_id res chain seq x y z
N MET A 1 -18.57 -3.61 35.53
CA MET A 1 -17.53 -2.81 34.86
C MET A 1 -17.40 -1.48 35.59
N THR A 2 -16.19 -1.08 35.96
CA THR A 2 -15.95 0.21 36.64
C THR A 2 -16.10 1.36 35.64
N THR A 3 -16.60 2.51 36.09
CA THR A 3 -16.73 3.74 35.28
C THR A 3 -15.38 4.24 34.73
N ALA A 4 -14.26 3.80 35.32
CA ALA A 4 -12.89 4.09 34.90
C ALA A 4 -12.48 3.42 33.58
N ASP A 5 -13.09 2.28 33.20
CA ASP A 5 -12.72 1.53 31.96
C ASP A 5 -13.46 2.04 30.70
N HIS A 6 -14.52 2.84 30.88
CA HIS A 6 -15.35 3.34 29.78
C HIS A 6 -14.63 4.28 28.79
N PRO A 7 -13.74 5.21 29.21
CA PRO A 7 -13.02 6.09 28.29
C PRO A 7 -12.06 5.32 27.36
N ASP A 8 -11.37 4.31 27.89
CA ASP A 8 -10.43 3.49 27.14
C ASP A 8 -11.15 2.54 26.18
N ARG A 9 -12.26 1.92 26.62
CA ARG A 9 -13.13 1.15 25.72
C ARG A 9 -13.79 2.01 24.65
N ALA A 10 -14.14 3.26 24.93
CA ALA A 10 -14.67 4.17 23.92
C ALA A 10 -13.67 4.45 22.79
N VAL A 11 -12.37 4.17 22.99
CA VAL A 11 -11.32 4.27 21.97
C VAL A 11 -10.99 2.90 21.36
N ALA A 12 -10.81 1.88 22.19
CA ALA A 12 -10.41 0.54 21.78
C ALA A 12 -11.54 -0.27 21.13
N ASP A 13 -12.76 -0.17 21.65
CA ASP A 13 -13.96 -0.88 21.18
C ASP A 13 -15.24 -0.03 21.36
N PRO A 14 -15.40 1.04 20.55
CA PRO A 14 -16.56 1.93 20.68
C PRO A 14 -17.88 1.25 20.31
N ILE A 15 -17.88 0.23 19.45
CA ILE A 15 -19.10 -0.47 19.06
C ILE A 15 -19.53 -1.43 20.16
N GLY A 16 -18.60 -2.23 20.69
CA GLY A 16 -18.91 -3.12 21.81
C GLY A 16 -19.30 -2.34 23.05
N LEU A 17 -18.63 -1.23 23.37
CA LEU A 17 -19.04 -0.39 24.51
C LEU A 17 -20.48 0.13 24.37
N VAL A 18 -20.87 0.63 23.19
CA VAL A 18 -22.26 1.08 22.96
C VAL A 18 -23.23 -0.10 22.99
N THR A 19 -22.83 -1.26 22.46
CA THR A 19 -23.64 -2.48 22.52
C THR A 19 -23.91 -2.88 23.97
N ASP A 20 -22.89 -2.87 24.82
CA ASP A 20 -23.00 -3.22 26.23
C ASP A 20 -23.85 -2.21 27.02
N LEU A 21 -23.69 -0.90 26.74
CA LEU A 21 -24.51 0.14 27.36
C LEU A 21 -25.99 0.01 26.98
N VAL A 22 -26.30 -0.41 25.75
CA VAL A 22 -27.67 -0.66 25.30
C VAL A 22 -28.20 -1.97 25.90
N ALA A 23 -27.42 -3.05 25.84
CA ALA A 23 -27.81 -4.36 26.39
C ALA A 23 -28.00 -4.34 27.92
N GLY A 24 -27.33 -3.43 28.63
CA GLY A 24 -27.55 -3.21 30.07
C GLY A 24 -28.92 -2.59 30.40
N ILE A 25 -29.62 -2.03 29.42
CA ILE A 25 -30.96 -1.45 29.56
C ILE A 25 -32.00 -2.33 28.84
N GLU A 26 -31.64 -2.83 27.66
CA GLU A 26 -32.50 -3.61 26.78
C GLU A 26 -32.09 -5.09 26.82
N SER A 27 -32.84 -5.88 27.58
CA SER A 27 -32.61 -7.31 27.74
C SER A 27 -33.35 -8.18 26.74
N GLU A 28 -34.39 -7.66 26.06
CA GLU A 28 -35.22 -8.43 25.15
C GLU A 28 -34.62 -8.51 23.74
N LEU A 29 -33.71 -7.59 23.38
CA LEU A 29 -33.00 -7.64 22.11
C LEU A 29 -31.71 -8.43 22.21
N ASP A 30 -31.53 -9.29 21.22
CA ASP A 30 -30.30 -10.02 21.00
C ASP A 30 -29.09 -9.06 20.83
N PRO A 31 -27.96 -9.28 21.54
CA PRO A 31 -26.76 -8.44 21.43
C PRO A 31 -26.19 -8.29 20.03
N ASP A 32 -26.31 -9.30 19.15
CA ASP A 32 -25.84 -9.19 17.76
C ASP A 32 -26.73 -8.25 16.94
N THR A 33 -28.04 -8.26 17.20
CA THR A 33 -29.00 -7.30 16.64
C THR A 33 -28.67 -5.86 17.08
N ILE A 34 -28.42 -5.65 18.38
CA ILE A 34 -28.00 -4.34 18.92
C ILE A 34 -26.70 -3.90 18.23
N ARG A 35 -25.70 -4.78 18.13
CA ARG A 35 -24.42 -4.50 17.49
C ARG A 35 -24.56 -4.13 16.02
N ALA A 36 -25.46 -4.79 15.28
CA ALA A 36 -25.75 -4.48 13.88
C ALA A 36 -26.37 -3.08 13.72
N VAL A 37 -27.31 -2.72 14.59
CA VAL A 37 -27.93 -1.37 14.61
C VAL A 37 -26.87 -0.30 14.92
N VAL A 38 -26.06 -0.49 15.96
CA VAL A 38 -24.98 0.43 16.34
C VAL A 38 -23.98 0.61 15.19
N THR A 39 -23.59 -0.48 14.53
CA THR A 39 -22.66 -0.44 13.40
C THR A 39 -23.23 0.37 12.23
N THR A 40 -24.51 0.19 11.94
CA THR A 40 -25.21 0.90 10.86
C THR A 40 -25.33 2.40 11.15
N VAL A 41 -25.74 2.78 12.36
CA VAL A 41 -25.92 4.19 12.75
C VAL A 41 -24.58 4.92 12.86
N ALA A 42 -23.58 4.27 13.46
CA ALA A 42 -22.27 4.88 13.64
C ALA A 42 -21.48 4.96 12.33
N GLY A 43 -21.62 3.99 11.42
CA GLY A 43 -20.93 3.93 10.13
C GLY A 43 -19.42 3.72 10.24
N GLY A 44 -18.67 4.73 10.69
CA GLY A 44 -17.20 4.71 10.78
C GLY A 44 -16.66 4.97 12.18
N ARG A 45 -15.44 4.47 12.47
CA ARG A 45 -14.83 4.44 13.81
C ARG A 45 -14.82 5.79 14.54
N ALA A 46 -14.51 6.89 13.86
CA ALA A 46 -14.53 8.23 14.47
C ALA A 46 -15.94 8.72 14.87
N LYS A 47 -17.00 8.26 14.19
CA LYS A 47 -18.39 8.53 14.58
C LYS A 47 -18.83 7.56 15.68
N SER A 48 -18.40 6.29 15.64
CA SER A 48 -18.60 5.31 16.72
C SER A 48 -18.02 5.80 18.05
N ARG A 49 -16.78 6.31 18.05
CA ARG A 49 -16.13 6.87 19.25
C ARG A 49 -16.91 8.04 19.83
N ARG A 50 -17.37 8.97 18.99
CA ARG A 50 -18.19 10.11 19.43
C ARG A 50 -19.53 9.68 19.98
N LEU A 51 -20.17 8.69 19.36
CA LEU A 51 -21.41 8.10 19.87
C LEU A 51 -21.17 7.45 21.25
N ALA A 52 -20.13 6.62 21.38
CA ALA A 52 -19.74 5.99 22.62
C ALA A 52 -19.44 7.02 23.73
N GLN A 53 -18.61 8.02 23.44
CA GLN A 53 -18.28 9.09 24.38
C GLN A 53 -19.52 9.89 24.83
N ALA A 54 -20.42 10.21 23.89
CA ALA A 54 -21.64 10.93 24.22
C ALA A 54 -22.59 10.10 25.11
N LEU A 55 -22.67 8.78 24.86
CA LEU A 55 -23.44 7.88 25.71
C LEU A 55 -22.80 7.66 27.08
N VAL A 56 -21.46 7.56 27.17
CA VAL A 56 -20.76 7.50 28.46
C VAL A 56 -20.99 8.79 29.27
N GLY A 57 -20.99 9.95 28.61
CA GLY A 57 -21.24 11.23 29.27
C GLY A 57 -22.67 11.40 29.77
N ARG A 58 -23.67 10.78 29.13
CA ARG A 58 -25.07 10.79 29.56
C ARG A 58 -25.81 9.50 29.14
N PRO A 59 -25.67 8.39 29.88
CA PRO A 59 -26.33 7.13 29.53
C PRO A 59 -27.86 7.21 29.61
N ALA A 60 -28.38 8.05 30.51
CA ALA A 60 -29.81 8.26 30.74
C ALA A 60 -30.60 8.67 29.48
N VAL A 61 -29.93 9.16 28.43
CA VAL A 61 -30.58 9.46 27.14
C VAL A 61 -31.21 8.23 26.48
N LEU A 62 -30.72 7.02 26.79
CA LEU A 62 -31.28 5.76 26.30
C LEU A 62 -32.67 5.47 26.90
N THR A 63 -32.94 5.94 28.12
CA THR A 63 -34.21 5.73 28.83
C THR A 63 -35.10 6.96 28.85
N ASP A 64 -34.55 8.17 28.86
CA ASP A 64 -35.33 9.42 28.87
C ASP A 64 -35.61 9.95 27.46
N GLY A 65 -34.79 9.62 26.46
CA GLY A 65 -34.93 10.10 25.08
C GLY A 65 -34.78 11.62 24.90
N ARG A 66 -34.28 12.34 25.91
CA ARG A 66 -34.27 13.82 25.95
C ARG A 66 -32.99 14.40 25.37
N SER A 67 -33.13 15.41 24.52
CA SER A 67 -32.05 16.30 24.13
C SER A 67 -31.70 17.29 25.27
N PRO A 68 -30.55 18.00 25.27
CA PRO A 68 -29.57 18.14 24.20
C PRO A 68 -28.70 16.89 24.02
N ALA A 69 -28.61 16.39 22.78
CA ALA A 69 -27.76 15.24 22.45
C ALA A 69 -27.39 15.21 20.95
N PRO A 70 -26.23 14.63 20.58
CA PRO A 70 -25.82 14.50 19.19
C PRO A 70 -26.85 13.76 18.34
N ARG A 71 -27.01 14.17 17.08
CA ARG A 71 -27.93 13.54 16.12
C ARG A 71 -27.77 12.00 16.07
N ALA A 72 -26.53 11.51 16.18
CA ALA A 72 -26.24 10.08 16.14
C ALA A 72 -26.91 9.29 17.28
N ILE A 73 -27.15 9.91 18.45
CA ILE A 73 -27.92 9.28 19.53
C ILE A 73 -29.39 9.20 19.14
N GLY A 74 -29.98 10.29 18.65
CA GLY A 74 -31.38 10.27 18.21
C GLY A 74 -31.63 9.27 17.07
N ASP A 75 -30.72 9.18 16.11
CA ASP A 75 -30.76 8.16 15.05
C ASP A 75 -30.64 6.73 15.65
N LEU A 76 -29.78 6.53 16.67
CA LEU A 76 -29.64 5.24 17.37
C LEU A 76 -30.94 4.82 18.08
N LEU A 77 -31.56 5.72 18.85
CA LEU A 77 -32.82 5.45 19.55
C LEU A 77 -33.93 5.02 18.57
N ILE A 78 -34.04 5.71 17.42
CA ILE A 78 -35.04 5.37 16.39
C ILE A 78 -34.78 3.98 15.82
N GLU A 79 -33.54 3.66 15.45
CA GLU A 79 -33.24 2.36 14.84
C GLU A 79 -33.35 1.20 15.86
N LEU A 80 -33.01 1.41 17.14
CA LEU A 80 -33.25 0.42 18.19
C LEU A 80 -34.75 0.16 18.40
N ARG A 81 -35.59 1.21 18.41
CA ARG A 81 -37.05 1.06 18.47
C ARG A 81 -37.63 0.35 17.26
N LYS A 82 -37.08 0.56 16.06
CA LYS A 82 -37.47 -0.17 14.84
C LYS A 82 -37.08 -1.64 14.91
N ALA A 83 -36.00 -1.95 15.60
CA ALA A 83 -35.59 -3.31 15.93
C ALA A 83 -36.39 -3.90 17.11
N SER A 84 -37.47 -3.25 17.55
CA SER A 84 -38.38 -3.68 18.62
C SER A 84 -37.82 -3.58 20.06
N ALA A 85 -36.83 -2.72 20.31
CA ALA A 85 -36.42 -2.40 21.68
C ALA A 85 -37.60 -1.85 22.50
N SER A 86 -37.90 -2.48 23.64
CA SER A 86 -39.02 -2.14 24.52
C SER A 86 -38.60 -1.16 25.63
N ALA A 87 -37.41 -1.36 26.21
CA ALA A 87 -36.86 -0.57 27.32
C ALA A 87 -36.14 0.72 26.86
N ILE A 88 -35.75 0.79 25.59
CA ILE A 88 -35.17 2.01 25.00
C ILE A 88 -36.29 3.02 24.71
N SER A 89 -36.06 4.27 25.08
CA SER A 89 -36.98 5.37 24.78
C SER A 89 -36.75 5.93 23.37
N PRO A 90 -37.81 6.24 22.61
CA PRO A 90 -37.65 7.01 21.38
C PRO A 90 -37.18 8.45 21.72
N PRO A 91 -36.57 9.17 20.77
CA PRO A 91 -36.27 10.59 20.97
C PRO A 91 -37.54 11.37 21.34
N ILE A 92 -37.41 12.34 22.25
CA ILE A 92 -38.53 13.15 22.73
C ILE A 92 -38.39 14.58 22.22
N CYS A 93 -39.51 15.19 21.82
CA CYS A 93 -39.54 16.60 21.49
C CYS A 93 -39.22 17.45 22.72
N ALA A 94 -38.19 18.29 22.62
CA ALA A 94 -37.76 19.19 23.70
C ALA A 94 -38.85 20.16 24.17
N GLU A 95 -39.80 20.49 23.29
CA GLU A 95 -40.89 21.43 23.56
C GLU A 95 -42.17 20.75 24.06
N CYS A 96 -42.80 19.89 23.25
CA CYS A 96 -44.10 19.28 23.61
C CYS A 96 -44.04 17.89 24.25
N GLY A 97 -42.85 17.31 24.47
CA GLY A 97 -42.72 15.97 25.07
C GLY A 97 -43.17 14.80 24.17
N LYS A 98 -43.52 15.06 22.90
CA LYS A 98 -43.94 14.01 21.96
C LYS A 98 -42.81 13.01 21.65
N LEU A 99 -43.12 11.72 21.71
CA LEU A 99 -42.25 10.63 21.24
C LEU A 99 -42.07 10.67 19.72
N LEU A 100 -40.82 10.61 19.25
CA LEU A 100 -40.45 10.89 17.86
C LEU A 100 -40.01 9.63 17.12
N ARG A 101 -40.61 9.38 15.96
CA ARG A 101 -40.09 8.40 14.97
C ARG A 101 -39.09 9.02 13.99
N THR A 102 -39.12 10.36 13.90
CA THR A 102 -38.21 11.22 13.14
C THR A 102 -38.17 12.58 13.83
N PHE A 103 -37.04 13.28 13.79
CA PHE A 103 -36.90 14.58 14.46
C PHE A 103 -36.24 15.64 13.56
N GLN A 104 -36.62 16.88 13.81
CA GLN A 104 -35.90 18.08 13.36
C GLN A 104 -34.90 18.49 14.43
N ARG A 105 -33.80 19.15 14.05
CA ARG A 105 -32.76 19.56 15.00
C ARG A 105 -32.49 21.05 14.92
N ARG A 106 -32.53 21.73 16.06
CA ARG A 106 -32.00 23.09 16.24
C ARG A 106 -30.89 23.00 17.29
N GLY A 107 -29.64 23.29 16.89
CA GLY A 107 -28.49 23.03 17.76
C GLY A 107 -28.32 21.55 18.10
N GLN A 108 -28.40 21.21 19.39
CA GLN A 108 -28.38 19.84 19.90
C GLN A 108 -29.78 19.35 20.32
N ASP A 109 -30.82 20.18 20.18
CA ASP A 109 -32.17 19.86 20.61
C ASP A 109 -33.02 19.25 19.50
N TRP A 110 -33.85 18.28 19.90
CA TRP A 110 -34.69 17.50 19.01
C TRP A 110 -36.13 17.97 19.12
N TYR A 111 -36.75 18.23 17.97
CA TYR A 111 -38.12 18.73 17.90
C TYR A 111 -38.94 17.84 16.98
N CYS A 112 -40.23 17.69 17.32
CA CYS A 112 -41.18 17.09 16.41
C CYS A 112 -41.37 17.96 15.16
N SER A 113 -41.99 17.41 14.12
CA SER A 113 -42.27 18.13 12.89
C SER A 113 -43.21 19.33 13.07
N VAL A 114 -43.83 19.52 14.24
CA VAL A 114 -44.71 20.66 14.58
C VAL A 114 -43.91 21.72 15.34
N CYS A 115 -43.36 21.38 16.50
CA CYS A 115 -42.54 22.27 17.35
C CYS A 115 -41.25 22.76 16.68
N GLY A 116 -40.66 21.94 15.81
CA GLY A 116 -39.43 22.29 15.10
C GLY A 116 -39.64 23.29 13.95
N GLN A 117 -40.90 23.63 13.65
CA GLN A 117 -41.23 24.57 12.58
C GLN A 117 -40.98 25.98 13.04
N GLU A 118 -40.46 26.79 12.14
CA GLU A 118 -40.33 28.22 12.35
C GLU A 118 -41.74 28.84 12.33
N THR A 119 -42.08 29.61 13.36
CA THR A 119 -43.30 30.41 13.44
C THR A 119 -42.92 31.88 13.36
N ALA A 120 -43.64 32.63 12.53
CA ALA A 120 -43.52 34.07 12.45
C ALA A 120 -44.89 34.67 12.15
N GLU A 121 -45.02 35.97 12.33
CA GLU A 121 -46.19 36.72 11.92
C GLU A 121 -46.37 36.59 10.40
N CYS A 122 -47.52 36.08 9.96
CA CYS A 122 -47.79 35.92 8.55
C CYS A 122 -48.06 37.27 7.89
N ALA A 123 -47.30 37.60 6.85
CA ALA A 123 -47.44 38.86 6.11
C ALA A 123 -48.81 39.08 5.45
N ALA A 124 -49.62 38.03 5.26
CA ALA A 124 -50.99 38.16 4.75
C ALA A 124 -51.98 38.54 5.86
N CYS A 125 -51.99 37.75 6.93
CA CYS A 125 -53.07 37.76 7.91
C CYS A 125 -52.66 38.31 9.28
N GLY A 126 -51.43 38.80 9.45
CA GLY A 126 -50.90 39.38 10.70
C GLY A 126 -50.81 38.42 11.89
N ASN A 127 -51.10 37.13 11.68
CA ASN A 127 -51.15 36.15 12.77
C ASN A 127 -49.82 35.40 12.87
N THR A 128 -49.30 35.25 14.08
CA THR A 128 -48.17 34.36 14.35
C THR A 128 -48.57 32.92 14.06
N ARG A 129 -48.07 32.40 12.94
CA ARG A 129 -48.39 31.07 12.44
C ARG A 129 -47.12 30.37 11.98
N ARG A 130 -47.23 29.05 11.78
CA ARG A 130 -46.19 28.26 11.14
C ARG A 130 -45.90 28.82 9.74
N ILE A 131 -44.62 29.08 9.46
CA ILE A 131 -44.17 29.49 8.14
C ILE A 131 -44.26 28.26 7.22
N SER A 132 -45.20 28.29 6.28
CA SER A 132 -45.36 27.27 5.25
C SER A 132 -44.52 27.61 4.02
N SER A 133 -44.49 28.89 3.68
CA SER A 133 -43.77 29.42 2.54
C SER A 133 -43.29 30.84 2.86
N ARG A 134 -42.50 31.41 1.96
CA ARG A 134 -42.20 32.83 1.95
C ARG A 134 -42.70 33.34 0.61
N ASP A 135 -43.34 34.50 0.63
CA ASP A 135 -43.84 35.16 -0.57
C ASP A 135 -42.72 35.69 -1.45
N ARG A 136 -43.09 36.32 -2.56
CA ARG A 136 -42.17 36.99 -3.49
C ARG A 136 -41.23 38.00 -2.80
N MET A 137 -41.69 38.70 -1.76
CA MET A 137 -40.87 39.65 -1.00
C MET A 137 -40.03 38.98 0.11
N GLY A 138 -40.04 37.64 0.20
CA GLY A 138 -39.33 36.88 1.21
C GLY A 138 -40.00 36.87 2.59
N GLN A 139 -41.19 37.45 2.72
CA GLN A 139 -41.90 37.55 3.98
C GLN A 139 -42.61 36.22 4.30
N PRO A 140 -42.69 35.84 5.58
CA PRO A 140 -43.31 34.58 6.00
C PRO A 140 -44.81 34.50 5.67
N ARG A 141 -45.23 33.37 5.08
CA ARG A 141 -46.62 33.05 4.77
C ARG A 141 -47.04 31.77 5.47
N CYS A 142 -48.24 31.78 6.06
CA CYS A 142 -48.82 30.59 6.66
C CYS A 142 -49.43 29.67 5.60
N SER A 143 -49.72 28.42 5.94
CA SER A 143 -50.29 27.46 4.99
C SER A 143 -51.68 27.83 4.46
N ILE A 144 -52.42 28.68 5.18
CA ILE A 144 -53.78 29.12 4.84
C ILE A 144 -53.75 30.41 4.00
N CYS A 145 -52.63 31.13 4.01
CA CYS A 145 -52.43 32.32 3.19
C CYS A 145 -51.23 32.10 2.24
N PRO A 146 -51.28 31.09 1.34
CA PRO A 146 -50.23 30.91 0.36
C PRO A 146 -50.16 32.15 -0.53
N ASP A 147 -48.94 32.56 -0.85
CA ASP A 147 -48.71 33.55 -1.91
C ASP A 147 -49.11 32.88 -3.23
N THR A 148 -50.31 33.18 -3.68
CA THR A 148 -50.95 32.57 -4.85
C THR A 148 -50.75 33.50 -6.02
N ASP A 149 -49.72 33.18 -6.81
CA ASP A 149 -49.62 33.66 -8.17
C ASP A 149 -50.45 32.69 -9.02
N ASP A 150 -51.59 33.17 -9.53
CA ASP A 150 -52.55 32.37 -10.32
C ASP A 150 -52.02 32.02 -11.72
N ARG A 151 -50.88 32.62 -12.11
CA ARG A 151 -50.22 32.36 -13.39
C ARG A 151 -49.49 31.01 -13.35
N ASP A 152 -49.58 30.25 -14.44
CA ASP A 152 -48.85 28.99 -14.59
C ASP A 152 -47.33 29.24 -14.59
N PRO A 153 -46.57 28.70 -13.62
CA PRO A 153 -45.12 28.88 -13.54
C PRO A 153 -44.38 28.41 -14.80
N VAL A 154 -44.88 27.36 -15.47
CA VAL A 154 -44.26 26.86 -16.70
C VAL A 154 -44.44 27.87 -17.83
N THR A 155 -45.61 28.49 -17.93
CA THR A 155 -45.88 29.57 -18.90
C THR A 155 -44.95 30.76 -18.67
N ILE A 156 -44.81 31.25 -17.42
CA ILE A 156 -43.89 32.36 -17.10
C ILE A 156 -42.44 31.99 -17.46
N ILE A 157 -41.98 30.81 -17.05
CA ILE A 157 -40.60 30.37 -17.32
C ILE A 157 -40.38 30.22 -18.82
N HIS A 158 -41.37 29.71 -19.56
CA HIS A 158 -41.33 29.64 -21.01
C HIS A 158 -41.16 31.03 -21.62
N GLU A 159 -42.01 32.00 -21.27
CA GLU A 159 -41.89 33.39 -21.74
C GLU A 159 -40.51 34.00 -21.46
N VAL A 160 -39.96 33.76 -20.27
CA VAL A 160 -38.60 34.22 -19.92
C VAL A 160 -37.53 33.58 -20.81
N ILE A 161 -37.67 32.29 -21.13
CA ILE A 161 -36.72 31.59 -22.00
C ILE A 161 -36.91 32.01 -23.46
N THR A 162 -38.14 32.28 -23.93
CA THR A 162 -38.41 32.74 -25.30
C THR A 162 -37.77 34.11 -25.60
N MET A 163 -37.48 34.90 -24.56
CA MET A 163 -36.69 36.13 -24.70
C MET A 163 -35.20 35.86 -25.00
N VAL A 164 -34.69 34.68 -24.65
CA VAL A 164 -33.29 34.26 -24.86
C VAL A 164 -33.17 33.38 -26.12
N ASP A 165 -34.11 32.44 -26.29
CA ASP A 165 -34.22 31.52 -27.42
C ASP A 165 -35.66 31.48 -27.92
N ARG A 166 -35.90 32.14 -29.06
CA ARG A 166 -37.24 32.26 -29.64
C ARG A 166 -37.85 30.93 -30.07
N ASP A 167 -37.03 29.93 -30.33
CA ASP A 167 -37.45 28.63 -30.85
C ASP A 167 -37.50 27.55 -29.75
N ALA A 168 -37.37 27.95 -28.47
CA ALA A 168 -37.33 27.03 -27.36
C ALA A 168 -38.65 26.25 -27.19
N ASP A 169 -38.56 24.92 -27.20
CA ASP A 169 -39.71 24.03 -27.05
C ASP A 169 -40.30 24.06 -25.63
N ARG A 170 -41.60 24.34 -25.55
CA ARG A 170 -42.37 24.42 -24.30
C ARG A 170 -42.37 23.12 -23.52
N ASP A 171 -42.42 21.96 -24.16
CA ASP A 171 -42.45 20.66 -23.49
C ASP A 171 -41.09 20.32 -22.89
N VAL A 172 -40.00 20.69 -23.58
CA VAL A 172 -38.62 20.58 -23.07
C VAL A 172 -38.45 21.44 -21.81
N ILE A 173 -38.94 22.68 -21.84
CA ILE A 173 -38.90 23.59 -20.69
C ILE A 173 -39.74 23.04 -19.53
N ALA A 174 -40.97 22.59 -19.80
CA ALA A 174 -41.85 22.02 -18.80
C ALA A 174 -41.22 20.80 -18.10
N GLU A 175 -40.54 19.92 -18.86
CA GLU A 175 -39.84 18.78 -18.30
C GLU A 175 -38.62 19.19 -17.45
N ALA A 176 -37.85 20.17 -17.91
CA ALA A 176 -36.74 20.72 -17.14
C ALA A 176 -37.22 21.35 -15.81
N VAL A 177 -38.36 22.04 -15.81
CA VAL A 177 -39.00 22.59 -14.60
C VAL A 177 -39.41 21.46 -13.65
N ARG A 178 -40.13 20.43 -14.12
CA ARG A 178 -40.52 19.28 -13.28
C ARG A 178 -39.34 18.57 -12.64
N ARG A 179 -38.26 18.35 -13.39
CA ARG A 179 -37.05 17.65 -12.91
C ARG A 179 -36.22 18.49 -11.92
N SER A 180 -36.21 19.81 -12.09
CA SER A 180 -35.46 20.72 -11.22
C SER A 180 -36.26 21.12 -9.97
N ALA A 181 -37.57 21.29 -10.10
CA ALA A 181 -38.53 21.69 -9.07
C ALA A 181 -39.80 20.80 -9.11
N PRO A 182 -39.81 19.64 -8.43
CA PRO A 182 -40.94 18.70 -8.48
C PRO A 182 -42.23 19.16 -7.80
N ARG A 183 -42.17 20.19 -6.95
CA ARG A 183 -43.34 20.72 -6.21
C ARG A 183 -43.78 22.04 -6.82
N LEU A 184 -45.07 22.25 -7.02
CA LEU A 184 -45.63 23.48 -7.62
C LEU A 184 -45.15 24.76 -6.91
N SER A 185 -45.14 24.77 -5.58
CA SER A 185 -44.64 25.91 -4.79
C SER A 185 -43.15 26.21 -4.98
N TYR A 186 -42.36 25.23 -5.46
CA TYR A 186 -40.97 25.43 -5.81
C TYR A 186 -40.81 25.86 -7.29
N GLN A 187 -41.76 25.47 -8.16
CA GLN A 187 -41.86 25.95 -9.53
C GLN A 187 -42.24 27.43 -9.57
N GLN A 188 -43.21 27.87 -8.76
CA GLN A 188 -43.56 29.28 -8.58
C GLN A 188 -42.35 30.12 -8.17
N LYS A 189 -41.58 29.66 -7.18
CA LYS A 189 -40.35 30.35 -6.76
C LYS A 189 -39.29 30.39 -7.85
N LEU A 190 -39.19 29.32 -8.65
CA LEU A 190 -38.29 29.29 -9.81
C LEU A 190 -38.73 30.34 -10.84
N ALA A 191 -40.04 30.42 -11.13
CA ALA A 191 -40.61 31.41 -12.02
C ALA A 191 -40.35 32.84 -11.52
N TRP A 192 -40.63 33.15 -10.24
CA TRP A 192 -40.36 34.47 -9.67
C TRP A 192 -38.89 34.87 -9.76
N ALA A 193 -37.97 33.95 -9.42
CA ALA A 193 -36.54 34.24 -9.48
C ALA A 193 -36.04 34.49 -10.91
N LEU A 194 -36.61 33.81 -11.90
CA LEU A 194 -36.28 34.00 -13.31
C LEU A 194 -36.95 35.24 -13.92
N GLU A 195 -38.18 35.56 -13.51
CA GLU A 195 -38.88 36.78 -13.90
C GLU A 195 -38.17 38.03 -13.35
N GLU A 196 -37.70 37.99 -12.09
CA GLU A 196 -36.96 39.09 -11.47
C GLU A 196 -35.54 39.25 -12.03
N ASN A 197 -34.87 38.15 -12.36
CA ASN A 197 -33.55 38.21 -12.98
C ASN A 197 -33.39 37.14 -14.08
N PRO A 198 -33.77 37.46 -15.34
CA PRO A 198 -33.56 36.57 -16.46
C PRO A 198 -32.08 36.24 -16.71
N ARG A 199 -31.16 37.12 -16.31
CA ARG A 199 -29.71 36.93 -16.51
C ARG A 199 -29.14 35.76 -15.71
N LEU A 200 -29.90 35.18 -14.78
CA LEU A 200 -29.55 33.93 -14.12
C LEU A 200 -29.33 32.79 -15.13
N LEU A 201 -30.01 32.81 -16.28
CA LEU A 201 -29.88 31.82 -17.35
C LEU A 201 -28.70 32.10 -18.31
N THR A 202 -28.24 33.34 -18.39
CA THR A 202 -27.28 33.81 -19.41
C THR A 202 -25.92 34.21 -18.83
N GLY A 203 -25.63 33.83 -17.58
CA GLY A 203 -24.29 33.96 -16.98
C GLY A 203 -24.28 34.28 -15.48
N GLU A 204 -25.35 34.87 -14.95
CA GLU A 204 -25.46 35.23 -13.53
C GLU A 204 -25.95 34.09 -12.64
N GLY A 205 -26.04 32.85 -13.14
CA GLY A 205 -26.56 31.70 -12.38
C GLY A 205 -25.81 31.41 -11.06
N HIS A 206 -24.66 32.02 -10.82
CA HIS A 206 -23.98 31.99 -9.51
C HIS A 206 -24.68 32.83 -8.43
N LEU A 207 -25.54 33.78 -8.80
CA LEU A 207 -26.38 34.56 -7.87
C LEU A 207 -27.71 33.85 -7.54
N ALA A 208 -27.91 32.63 -8.06
CA ALA A 208 -29.16 31.91 -7.93
C ALA A 208 -29.65 31.75 -6.46
N PRO A 209 -30.80 32.33 -6.10
CA PRO A 209 -31.36 32.23 -4.75
C PRO A 209 -31.82 30.81 -4.43
N LEU A 210 -32.19 30.03 -5.44
CA LEU A 210 -32.65 28.65 -5.31
C LEU A 210 -31.60 27.65 -5.77
N ARG A 211 -31.53 26.50 -5.07
CA ARG A 211 -30.68 25.37 -5.47
C ARG A 211 -31.15 24.72 -6.78
N ALA A 212 -32.42 24.89 -7.15
CA ALA A 212 -32.98 24.37 -8.40
C ALA A 212 -32.38 25.04 -9.65
N ILE A 213 -32.08 26.35 -9.60
CA ILE A 213 -31.70 27.13 -10.79
C ILE A 213 -30.43 26.60 -11.47
N PRO A 214 -29.30 26.33 -10.79
CA PRO A 214 -28.13 25.74 -11.46
C PRO A 214 -28.43 24.39 -12.12
N ARG A 215 -29.28 23.56 -11.48
CA ARG A 215 -29.71 22.28 -12.05
C ARG A 215 -30.63 22.49 -13.26
N PHE A 216 -31.49 23.49 -13.23
CA PHE A 216 -32.37 23.85 -14.33
C PHE A 216 -31.56 24.31 -15.55
N ILE A 217 -30.55 25.17 -15.35
CA ILE A 217 -29.60 25.58 -16.39
C ILE A 217 -28.88 24.36 -17.00
N ASP A 218 -28.40 23.43 -16.17
CA ASP A 218 -27.75 22.20 -16.66
C ASP A 218 -28.70 21.35 -17.53
N LEU A 219 -30.00 21.32 -17.20
CA LEU A 219 -31.00 20.57 -17.97
C LEU A 219 -31.32 21.24 -19.31
N LEU A 220 -31.51 22.56 -19.33
CA LEU A 220 -31.75 23.31 -20.56
C LEU A 220 -30.54 23.26 -21.50
N HIS A 221 -29.33 23.40 -20.96
CA HIS A 221 -28.10 23.30 -21.73
C HIS A 221 -27.90 21.89 -22.31
N ALA A 222 -28.30 20.84 -21.59
CA ALA A 222 -28.25 19.46 -22.08
C ALA A 222 -29.34 19.15 -23.12
N ALA A 223 -30.35 19.99 -23.24
CA ALA A 223 -31.39 19.93 -24.26
C ALA A 223 -31.14 20.93 -25.41
N ASP A 224 -29.93 21.49 -25.48
CA ASP A 224 -29.47 22.41 -26.53
C ASP A 224 -30.31 23.68 -26.74
N VAL A 225 -31.00 24.16 -25.68
CA VAL A 225 -31.69 25.47 -25.71
C VAL A 225 -30.68 26.59 -25.89
N ALA A 226 -30.89 27.44 -26.90
CA ALA A 226 -29.93 28.46 -27.31
C ALA A 226 -29.77 29.57 -26.24
N GLY A 227 -28.60 30.21 -26.20
CA GLY A 227 -28.32 31.32 -25.29
C GLY A 227 -28.21 30.97 -23.79
N ILE A 228 -28.49 29.72 -23.39
CA ILE A 228 -28.32 29.26 -22.00
C ILE A 228 -26.85 29.04 -21.67
N VAL A 229 -26.35 29.76 -20.65
CA VAL A 229 -24.95 29.74 -20.24
C VAL A 229 -24.81 29.07 -18.88
N ARG A 230 -24.04 27.97 -18.83
CA ARG A 230 -23.67 27.33 -17.56
C ARG A 230 -22.84 28.29 -16.70
N PRO A 231 -23.23 28.56 -15.44
CA PRO A 231 -22.54 29.55 -14.63
C PRO A 231 -21.15 29.06 -14.21
N ALA A 232 -20.16 29.93 -14.36
CA ALA A 232 -18.84 29.72 -13.79
C ALA A 232 -18.85 29.95 -12.27
N CYS A 233 -18.01 29.23 -11.54
CA CYS A 233 -17.83 29.51 -10.12
C CYS A 233 -17.18 30.90 -9.92
N PRO A 234 -17.78 31.82 -9.16
CA PRO A 234 -17.31 33.21 -9.08
C PRO A 234 -15.95 33.36 -8.39
N ARG A 235 -15.46 32.31 -7.73
CA ARG A 235 -14.17 32.29 -7.02
C ARG A 235 -13.03 31.67 -7.85
N CYS A 236 -13.33 30.75 -8.76
CA CYS A 236 -12.29 30.05 -9.53
C CYS A 236 -12.50 30.08 -11.05
N HIS A 237 -13.57 30.73 -11.49
CA HIS A 237 -13.96 30.95 -12.88
C HIS A 237 -14.10 29.69 -13.75
N ARG A 238 -14.07 28.50 -13.14
CA ARG A 238 -14.33 27.24 -13.84
C ARG A 238 -15.83 27.02 -13.97
N VAL A 239 -16.25 26.59 -15.15
CA VAL A 239 -17.60 26.08 -15.42
C VAL A 239 -17.70 24.68 -14.84
N VAL A 240 -18.22 24.60 -13.62
CA VAL A 240 -18.40 23.35 -12.85
C VAL A 240 -19.67 23.48 -12.01
N ARG A 241 -20.20 22.36 -11.52
CA ARG A 241 -21.37 22.37 -10.63
C ARG A 241 -21.18 23.31 -9.43
N ILE A 242 -22.02 24.33 -9.33
CA ILE A 242 -22.12 25.26 -8.21
C ILE A 242 -23.42 25.01 -7.45
N ASP A 243 -23.33 24.73 -6.15
CA ASP A 243 -24.53 24.41 -5.35
C ASP A 243 -24.47 24.96 -3.92
N LYS A 244 -23.28 25.28 -3.41
CA LYS A 244 -23.11 25.70 -2.01
C LYS A 244 -23.20 27.23 -1.89
N PRO A 245 -24.03 27.75 -0.97
CA PRO A 245 -24.04 29.17 -0.68
C PRO A 245 -22.75 29.57 0.06
N LEU A 246 -22.15 30.69 -0.35
CA LEU A 246 -21.03 31.37 0.27
C LEU A 246 -21.16 32.86 -0.05
N ASP A 247 -21.30 33.70 0.98
CA ASP A 247 -21.39 35.17 0.86
C ASP A 247 -22.47 35.62 -0.15
N GLY A 248 -23.65 35.02 -0.09
CA GLY A 248 -24.76 35.30 -1.01
C GLY A 248 -24.65 34.68 -2.41
N GLN A 249 -23.55 33.99 -2.72
CA GLN A 249 -23.31 33.39 -4.05
C GLN A 249 -23.23 31.86 -3.99
N ARG A 250 -23.52 31.20 -5.10
CA ARG A 250 -23.32 29.76 -5.32
C ARG A 250 -21.90 29.50 -5.78
N VAL A 251 -21.16 28.70 -5.03
CA VAL A 251 -19.77 28.32 -5.36
C VAL A 251 -19.62 26.82 -5.57
N CYS A 252 -18.54 26.42 -6.23
CA CYS A 252 -18.20 25.02 -6.43
C CYS A 252 -17.72 24.36 -5.13
N ARG A 253 -17.79 23.01 -5.07
CA ARG A 253 -17.35 22.22 -3.90
C ARG A 253 -15.91 22.50 -3.46
N ASN A 254 -15.02 22.84 -4.39
CA ASN A 254 -13.62 23.13 -4.06
C ASN A 254 -13.47 24.51 -3.38
N CYS A 255 -14.20 25.53 -3.87
CA CYS A 255 -14.09 26.88 -3.30
C CYS A 255 -14.73 26.98 -1.91
N ILE A 256 -15.87 26.31 -1.69
CA ILE A 256 -16.45 26.21 -0.33
C ILE A 256 -15.54 25.39 0.62
N ALA A 257 -14.80 24.40 0.11
CA ALA A 257 -13.82 23.70 0.94
C ALA A 257 -12.67 24.63 1.34
N LYS A 258 -12.21 25.48 0.40
CA LYS A 258 -11.16 26.47 0.64
C LYS A 258 -11.57 27.53 1.65
N SER A 259 -12.83 27.97 1.67
CA SER A 259 -13.30 28.94 2.67
C SER A 259 -13.39 28.37 4.09
N ARG A 260 -13.28 27.04 4.25
CA ARG A 260 -13.30 26.33 5.54
C ARG A 260 -11.92 25.78 5.92
N ILE A 261 -10.86 26.30 5.34
CA ILE A 261 -9.50 25.87 5.67
C ILE A 261 -9.15 26.33 7.08
N GLU A 262 -8.76 25.39 7.91
CA GLU A 262 -8.21 25.64 9.25
C GLU A 262 -6.86 24.93 9.38
N GLU A 263 -6.07 25.32 10.39
CA GLU A 263 -4.79 24.71 10.68
C GLU A 263 -4.98 23.43 11.50
N CYS A 264 -4.44 22.31 11.03
CA CYS A 264 -4.57 21.05 11.75
C CYS A 264 -3.69 21.01 13.00
N VAL A 265 -4.30 20.78 14.18
CA VAL A 265 -3.59 20.72 15.47
C VAL A 265 -2.48 19.64 15.55
N ARG A 266 -2.53 18.61 14.69
CA ARG A 266 -1.53 17.53 14.70
C ARG A 266 -0.37 17.71 13.73
N CYS A 267 -0.57 18.34 12.59
CA CYS A 267 0.46 18.40 11.54
C CYS A 267 0.72 19.80 11.00
N GLY A 268 0.03 20.82 11.50
CA GLY A 268 0.12 22.21 11.00
C GLY A 268 -0.41 22.41 9.58
N ALA A 269 -0.83 21.36 8.87
CA ALA A 269 -1.30 21.50 7.50
C ALA A 269 -2.63 22.28 7.44
N ARG A 270 -2.67 23.34 6.63
CA ARG A 270 -3.86 24.14 6.36
C ARG A 270 -4.76 23.46 5.34
N ARG A 271 -5.86 22.86 5.80
CA ARG A 271 -6.85 22.13 4.97
C ARG A 271 -8.25 22.22 5.58
N GLU A 272 -9.30 21.89 4.81
CA GLU A 272 -10.65 21.70 5.35
C GLU A 272 -10.61 20.62 6.45
N PRO A 273 -11.08 20.88 7.69
CA PRO A 273 -11.09 19.89 8.75
C PRO A 273 -11.92 18.65 8.35
N GLY A 274 -11.32 17.47 8.52
CA GLY A 274 -12.04 16.20 8.36
C GLY A 274 -12.85 15.86 9.62
N THR A 275 -12.36 16.28 10.79
CA THR A 275 -13.07 16.16 12.06
C THR A 275 -12.54 17.18 13.07
N ARG A 276 -13.08 17.17 14.29
CA ARG A 276 -12.54 17.90 15.45
C ARG A 276 -12.20 16.91 16.57
N ASP A 277 -11.17 17.19 17.34
CA ASP A 277 -10.81 16.40 18.52
C ASP A 277 -11.78 16.63 19.69
N ALA A 278 -11.53 15.99 20.84
CA ALA A 278 -12.40 16.09 22.02
C ALA A 278 -12.50 17.54 22.57
N GLN A 279 -11.51 18.39 22.28
CA GLN A 279 -11.46 19.80 22.65
C GLN A 279 -12.00 20.72 21.55
N GLY A 280 -12.60 20.18 20.49
CA GLY A 280 -13.15 20.96 19.38
C GLY A 280 -12.11 21.49 18.38
N ARG A 281 -10.85 21.10 18.50
CA ARG A 281 -9.77 21.58 17.63
C ARG A 281 -9.74 20.80 16.31
N PRO A 282 -9.43 21.46 15.18
CA PRO A 282 -9.53 20.85 13.85
C PRO A 282 -8.44 19.80 13.57
N LEU A 283 -8.88 18.66 13.03
CA LEU A 283 -8.02 17.59 12.51
C LEU A 283 -8.21 17.44 11.00
N CYS A 284 -7.13 17.51 10.23
CA CYS A 284 -7.20 17.30 8.78
C CYS A 284 -7.54 15.83 8.45
N PRO A 285 -8.13 15.54 7.28
CA PRO A 285 -8.49 14.19 6.86
C PRO A 285 -7.32 13.20 6.95
N ASN A 286 -6.11 13.61 6.58
CA ASN A 286 -4.94 12.71 6.64
C ASN A 286 -4.56 12.34 8.08
N CYS A 287 -4.53 13.29 9.01
CA CYS A 287 -4.24 13.03 10.42
C CYS A 287 -5.35 12.22 11.09
N LEU A 288 -6.60 12.47 10.73
CA LEU A 288 -7.75 11.67 11.16
C LEU A 288 -7.57 10.21 10.71
N ILE A 289 -7.23 9.97 9.44
CA ILE A 289 -7.10 8.62 8.87
C ILE A 289 -5.87 7.88 9.41
N ARG A 290 -4.78 8.61 9.68
CA ARG A 290 -3.53 8.03 10.19
C ARG A 290 -3.55 7.77 11.69
N ASP A 291 -4.47 8.36 12.43
CA ASP A 291 -4.63 8.14 13.87
C ASP A 291 -4.72 6.64 14.17
N PRO A 292 -3.82 6.08 15.00
CA PRO A 292 -3.91 4.68 15.42
C PRO A 292 -5.27 4.31 15.99
N ALA A 293 -5.94 5.24 16.70
CA ALA A 293 -7.27 5.02 17.25
C ALA A 293 -8.38 4.86 16.20
N ASN A 294 -8.09 5.18 14.93
CA ASN A 294 -9.00 5.02 13.80
C ASN A 294 -8.62 3.85 12.87
N ARG A 295 -7.60 3.05 13.23
CA ARG A 295 -7.20 1.84 12.49
C ARG A 295 -7.77 0.59 13.14
N GLU A 296 -7.98 -0.44 12.33
CA GLU A 296 -8.45 -1.76 12.76
C GLU A 296 -7.65 -2.84 12.04
N THR A 297 -7.59 -4.04 12.63
CA THR A 297 -6.93 -5.20 12.03
C THR A 297 -7.73 -5.68 10.83
N CYS A 298 -7.13 -5.64 9.65
CA CYS A 298 -7.80 -6.11 8.44
C CYS A 298 -7.96 -7.63 8.49
N THR A 299 -9.18 -8.13 8.29
CA THR A 299 -9.47 -9.58 8.34
C THR A 299 -8.82 -10.36 7.20
N ALA A 300 -8.52 -9.71 6.08
CA ALA A 300 -7.88 -10.33 4.93
C ALA A 300 -6.34 -10.37 5.00
N CYS A 301 -5.68 -9.38 5.59
CA CYS A 301 -4.20 -9.32 5.62
C CYS A 301 -3.58 -9.28 7.02
N GLY A 302 -4.38 -9.22 8.08
CA GLY A 302 -3.90 -9.16 9.48
C GLY A 302 -3.26 -7.83 9.88
N GLU A 303 -3.10 -6.87 8.96
CA GLU A 303 -2.41 -5.62 9.22
C GLU A 303 -3.33 -4.56 9.84
N LEU A 304 -2.80 -3.80 10.80
CA LEU A 304 -3.50 -2.66 11.39
C LEU A 304 -3.57 -1.49 10.40
N ARG A 305 -4.73 -1.30 9.78
CA ARG A 305 -4.95 -0.35 8.68
C ARG A 305 -6.24 0.43 8.86
N MET A 306 -6.39 1.49 8.07
CA MET A 306 -7.69 2.12 7.89
C MET A 306 -8.70 1.12 7.32
N VAL A 307 -9.92 1.12 7.85
CA VAL A 307 -11.05 0.37 7.29
C VAL A 307 -11.55 1.06 6.04
N SER A 308 -11.56 0.35 4.90
CA SER A 308 -12.18 0.84 3.66
C SER A 308 -13.63 0.40 3.52
N THR A 309 -13.93 -0.83 3.94
CA THR A 309 -15.25 -1.44 3.88
C THR A 309 -15.37 -2.46 4.99
N ARG A 310 -16.59 -2.70 5.49
CA ARG A 310 -16.88 -3.77 6.44
C ARG A 310 -17.62 -4.89 5.71
N THR A 311 -17.11 -6.11 5.84
CA THR A 311 -17.74 -7.34 5.35
C THR A 311 -18.36 -8.09 6.53
N PRO A 312 -19.21 -9.11 6.30
CA PRO A 312 -19.70 -9.97 7.39
C PRO A 312 -18.55 -10.59 8.22
N ALA A 313 -17.43 -10.92 7.58
CA ALA A 313 -16.23 -11.43 8.25
C ALA A 313 -15.42 -10.36 9.02
N GLY A 314 -15.79 -9.08 8.92
CA GLY A 314 -15.17 -7.95 9.62
C GLY A 314 -14.52 -6.89 8.70
N PRO A 315 -13.67 -5.99 9.25
CA PRO A 315 -13.13 -4.84 8.52
C PRO A 315 -12.06 -5.21 7.49
N VAL A 316 -12.15 -4.61 6.31
CA VAL A 316 -11.20 -4.82 5.19
C VAL A 316 -10.54 -3.51 4.80
N CYS A 317 -9.20 -3.54 4.66
CA CYS A 317 -8.41 -2.37 4.29
C CYS A 317 -8.53 -2.03 2.79
N PRO A 318 -8.18 -0.81 2.34
CA PRO A 318 -8.28 -0.42 0.92
C PRO A 318 -7.54 -1.34 -0.05
N ASN A 319 -6.44 -1.95 0.40
CA ASN A 319 -5.61 -2.84 -0.43
C ASN A 319 -6.19 -4.25 -0.55
N CYS A 320 -6.98 -4.68 0.43
CA CYS A 320 -7.59 -6.00 0.47
C CYS A 320 -9.06 -5.96 0.07
N ARG A 321 -9.59 -4.77 -0.27
CA ARG A 321 -10.96 -4.60 -0.71
C ARG A 321 -11.18 -5.47 -1.95
N PRO A 322 -12.13 -6.42 -1.92
CA PRO A 322 -12.41 -7.24 -3.09
C PRO A 322 -12.90 -6.32 -4.22
N LEU A 323 -12.24 -6.43 -5.38
CA LEU A 323 -12.73 -5.81 -6.60
C LEU A 323 -13.88 -6.66 -7.16
N PRO A 324 -14.91 -6.04 -7.76
CA PRO A 324 -15.97 -6.79 -8.41
C PRO A 324 -15.38 -7.65 -9.54
N THR A 325 -15.81 -8.92 -9.59
CA THR A 325 -15.48 -9.83 -10.70
C THR A 325 -16.33 -9.43 -11.90
N LEU A 326 -15.67 -8.94 -12.95
CA LEU A 326 -16.31 -8.47 -14.18
C LEU A 326 -15.52 -9.00 -15.39
N VAL A 327 -16.15 -9.00 -16.55
CA VAL A 327 -15.49 -9.31 -17.81
C VAL A 327 -14.59 -8.14 -18.20
N CYS A 328 -13.28 -8.38 -18.31
CA CYS A 328 -12.33 -7.35 -18.72
C CYS A 328 -12.57 -6.95 -20.18
N SER A 329 -12.81 -5.66 -20.42
CA SER A 329 -13.04 -5.11 -21.77
C SER A 329 -11.86 -5.27 -22.75
N ILE A 330 -10.65 -5.52 -22.24
CA ILE A 330 -9.45 -5.67 -23.07
C ILE A 330 -9.17 -7.14 -23.37
N CYS A 331 -9.11 -8.01 -22.35
CA CYS A 331 -8.72 -9.41 -22.53
C CYS A 331 -9.89 -10.41 -22.54
N GLY A 332 -11.12 -9.97 -22.33
CA GLY A 332 -12.32 -10.83 -22.30
C GLY A 332 -12.42 -11.77 -21.09
N ARG A 333 -11.42 -11.83 -20.21
CA ARG A 333 -11.43 -12.73 -19.06
C ARG A 333 -12.29 -12.19 -17.91
N SER A 334 -13.04 -13.08 -17.26
CA SER A 334 -13.72 -12.79 -16.00
C SER A 334 -12.68 -12.71 -14.88
N ALA A 335 -12.51 -11.52 -14.30
CA ALA A 335 -11.47 -11.26 -13.29
C ALA A 335 -11.86 -10.10 -12.37
N PRO A 336 -11.22 -9.95 -11.20
CA PRO A 336 -11.39 -8.75 -10.38
C PRO A 336 -10.96 -7.50 -11.15
N CYS A 337 -11.91 -6.57 -11.37
CA CYS A 337 -11.76 -5.44 -12.27
C CYS A 337 -11.95 -4.08 -11.57
N THR A 338 -11.29 -3.07 -12.12
CA THR A 338 -11.57 -1.65 -11.84
C THR A 338 -12.28 -1.04 -13.04
N LEU A 339 -13.14 -0.04 -12.81
CA LEU A 339 -13.73 0.73 -13.91
C LEU A 339 -12.73 1.79 -14.39
N SER A 340 -12.41 1.76 -15.68
CA SER A 340 -11.56 2.76 -16.30
C SER A 340 -12.21 4.14 -16.21
N LYS A 341 -11.51 5.13 -15.66
CA LYS A 341 -12.00 6.52 -15.64
C LYS A 341 -12.12 7.15 -17.03
N LEU A 342 -11.49 6.54 -18.03
CA LEU A 342 -11.40 7.09 -19.38
C LEU A 342 -12.46 6.50 -20.30
N THR A 343 -12.79 5.21 -20.15
CA THR A 343 -13.78 4.51 -20.98
C THR A 343 -15.05 4.12 -20.22
N GLY A 344 -15.03 4.14 -18.88
CA GLY A 344 -16.10 3.61 -18.04
C GLY A 344 -16.14 2.07 -17.96
N LEU A 345 -15.36 1.36 -18.78
CA LEU A 345 -15.42 -0.09 -18.91
C LEU A 345 -14.58 -0.83 -17.86
N PRO A 346 -14.94 -2.09 -17.51
CA PRO A 346 -14.14 -2.90 -16.59
C PRO A 346 -12.78 -3.27 -17.17
N ARG A 347 -11.74 -3.15 -16.35
CA ARG A 347 -10.36 -3.50 -16.68
C ARG A 347 -9.71 -4.28 -15.54
N CYS A 348 -9.20 -5.48 -15.86
CA CYS A 348 -8.51 -6.32 -14.88
C CYS A 348 -7.12 -5.76 -14.54
N GLY A 349 -6.60 -6.11 -13.37
CA GLY A 349 -5.29 -5.64 -12.91
C GLY A 349 -4.11 -6.04 -13.81
N GLY A 350 -4.26 -7.13 -14.59
CA GLY A 350 -3.27 -7.53 -15.60
C GLY A 350 -3.24 -6.57 -16.79
N CYS A 351 -4.41 -6.25 -17.36
CA CYS A 351 -4.51 -5.31 -18.48
C CYS A 351 -4.21 -3.86 -18.06
N ASP A 352 -4.53 -3.47 -16.83
CA ASP A 352 -4.20 -2.14 -16.29
C ASP A 352 -2.69 -1.86 -16.27
N LYS A 353 -1.89 -2.89 -16.03
CA LYS A 353 -0.42 -2.81 -16.00
C LYS A 353 0.24 -3.16 -17.34
N ARG A 354 -0.53 -3.68 -18.30
CA ARG A 354 -0.03 -4.12 -19.60
C ARG A 354 0.40 -2.91 -20.42
N GLN A 355 1.58 -3.03 -21.03
CA GLN A 355 1.99 -2.18 -22.12
C GLN A 355 2.03 -2.98 -23.41
N ALA A 356 1.60 -2.37 -24.49
CA ALA A 356 1.66 -2.93 -25.83
C ALA A 356 1.82 -1.80 -26.85
N GLN A 357 2.24 -2.16 -28.06
CA GLN A 357 2.22 -1.21 -29.18
C GLN A 357 0.77 -0.84 -29.47
N CYS A 358 0.48 0.45 -29.45
CA CYS A 358 -0.85 0.95 -29.75
C CYS A 358 -1.21 0.62 -31.20
N ALA A 359 -2.34 -0.04 -31.45
CA ALA A 359 -2.80 -0.35 -32.80
C ALA A 359 -3.06 0.91 -33.67
N VAL A 360 -3.26 2.07 -33.03
CA VAL A 360 -3.53 3.34 -33.73
C VAL A 360 -2.25 4.13 -34.02
N CYS A 361 -1.35 4.26 -33.04
CA CYS A 361 -0.18 5.13 -33.17
C CYS A 361 1.17 4.40 -33.17
N GLY A 362 1.18 3.07 -33.08
CA GLY A 362 2.36 2.22 -33.05
C GLY A 362 3.22 2.30 -31.78
N ARG A 363 2.98 3.29 -30.89
CA ARG A 363 3.83 3.53 -29.73
C ARG A 363 3.57 2.53 -28.60
N LEU A 364 4.64 2.03 -27.98
CA LEU A 364 4.58 1.20 -26.78
C LEU A 364 4.12 2.04 -25.57
N ARG A 365 2.87 1.83 -25.12
CA ARG A 365 2.26 2.61 -24.03
C ARG A 365 1.37 1.74 -23.15
N GLY A 366 0.98 2.26 -21.99
CA GLY A 366 -0.08 1.66 -21.18
C GLY A 366 -1.42 1.63 -21.94
N ILE A 367 -2.12 0.51 -21.87
CA ILE A 367 -3.33 0.26 -22.67
C ILE A 367 -4.58 0.64 -21.88
N HIS A 368 -5.45 1.41 -22.52
CA HIS A 368 -6.66 1.97 -21.91
C HIS A 368 -7.96 1.51 -22.57
N SER A 369 -7.90 1.04 -23.83
CA SER A 369 -9.03 0.47 -24.57
C SER A 369 -8.53 -0.50 -25.66
N GLY A 370 -9.43 -0.91 -26.56
CA GLY A 370 -9.16 -1.91 -27.58
C GLY A 370 -9.25 -3.33 -27.03
N THR A 371 -8.69 -4.29 -27.79
CA THR A 371 -8.65 -5.71 -27.43
C THR A 371 -7.22 -6.13 -27.05
N ALA A 372 -7.06 -7.39 -26.64
CA ALA A 372 -5.74 -7.96 -26.36
C ALA A 372 -4.82 -7.97 -27.60
N ASP A 373 -5.40 -8.05 -28.79
CA ASP A 373 -4.71 -8.15 -30.08
C ASP A 373 -4.59 -6.79 -30.77
N ALA A 374 -5.57 -5.90 -30.58
CA ALA A 374 -5.54 -4.52 -31.05
C ALA A 374 -5.63 -3.54 -29.86
N PRO A 375 -4.58 -3.44 -29.03
CA PRO A 375 -4.61 -2.62 -27.83
C PRO A 375 -4.43 -1.13 -28.17
N VAL A 376 -5.14 -0.25 -27.46
CA VAL A 376 -5.13 1.20 -27.72
C VAL A 376 -4.70 1.98 -26.49
N CYS A 377 -3.78 2.93 -26.69
CA CYS A 377 -3.26 3.78 -25.61
C CYS A 377 -4.26 4.88 -25.20
N GLY A 378 -4.07 5.46 -24.01
CA GLY A 378 -4.95 6.52 -23.48
C GLY A 378 -5.21 7.69 -24.44
N PRO A 379 -4.16 8.31 -25.02
CA PRO A 379 -4.32 9.38 -26.02
C PRO A 379 -5.14 8.99 -27.24
N CYS A 380 -4.94 7.79 -27.78
CA CYS A 380 -5.71 7.31 -28.93
C CYS A 380 -7.14 6.86 -28.56
N THR A 381 -7.40 6.63 -27.27
CA THR A 381 -8.74 6.26 -26.78
C THR A 381 -9.64 7.48 -26.60
N ALA A 382 -9.08 8.61 -26.15
CA ALA A 382 -9.80 9.87 -25.97
C ALA A 382 -8.89 11.00 -26.47
N PRO A 383 -8.94 11.35 -27.77
CA PRO A 383 -8.00 12.29 -28.41
C PRO A 383 -8.21 13.77 -28.06
N ASP A 384 -8.92 14.05 -26.95
CA ASP A 384 -9.17 15.40 -26.44
C ASP A 384 -7.87 16.18 -26.25
N ALA A 385 -7.71 17.25 -27.04
CA ALA A 385 -6.51 18.11 -27.05
C ALA A 385 -6.33 18.93 -25.77
N GLU A 386 -7.38 19.16 -24.98
CA GLU A 386 -7.26 19.77 -23.65
C GLU A 386 -6.67 18.79 -22.64
N LEU A 387 -7.03 17.50 -22.78
CA LEU A 387 -6.56 16.42 -21.92
C LEU A 387 -5.14 15.96 -22.28
N TRP A 388 -4.80 15.95 -23.58
CA TRP A 388 -3.53 15.47 -24.13
C TRP A 388 -2.85 16.55 -24.96
N ARG A 389 -1.86 17.22 -24.36
CA ARG A 389 -1.16 18.36 -24.97
C ARG A 389 0.24 17.94 -25.45
N PRO A 390 0.71 18.45 -26.61
CA PRO A 390 2.08 18.23 -27.02
C PRO A 390 3.04 18.88 -26.02
N CYS A 391 4.09 18.15 -25.63
CA CYS A 391 5.13 18.72 -24.80
C CYS A 391 5.86 19.84 -25.57
N PRO A 392 6.05 21.04 -24.98
CA PRO A 392 6.76 22.13 -25.65
C PRO A 392 8.25 21.82 -25.90
N THR A 393 8.80 20.78 -25.25
CA THR A 393 10.21 20.38 -25.39
C THR A 393 10.41 19.22 -26.37
N CYS A 394 9.58 18.18 -26.31
CA CYS A 394 9.75 16.98 -27.14
C CYS A 394 8.62 16.73 -28.15
N GLY A 395 7.62 17.62 -28.22
CA GLY A 395 6.45 17.48 -29.11
C GLY A 395 5.51 16.33 -28.76
N GLU A 396 5.83 15.50 -27.76
CA GLU A 396 5.06 14.29 -27.49
C GLU A 396 3.75 14.61 -26.74
N ALA A 397 2.62 14.12 -27.28
CA ALA A 397 1.30 14.30 -26.68
C ALA A 397 1.18 13.52 -25.37
N GLU A 398 0.99 14.24 -24.26
CA GLU A 398 0.95 13.68 -22.90
C GLU A 398 -0.07 14.41 -22.01
N ARG A 399 -0.49 13.77 -20.91
CA ARG A 399 -1.47 14.34 -19.98
C ARG A 399 -0.80 15.38 -19.07
N LEU A 400 -0.55 16.55 -19.63
CA LEU A 400 0.06 17.67 -18.91
C LEU A 400 -0.99 18.34 -18.02
N ARG A 401 -0.64 18.62 -16.75
CA ARG A 401 -1.52 19.38 -15.83
C ARG A 401 -1.43 20.90 -16.03
N ALA A 402 -0.33 21.38 -16.62
CA ALA A 402 -0.04 22.79 -16.92
C ALA A 402 0.79 22.88 -18.22
N ALA A 403 0.97 24.09 -18.77
CA ALA A 403 1.71 24.37 -20.00
C ALA A 403 3.26 24.26 -19.84
N GLY A 404 3.75 23.17 -19.25
CA GLY A 404 5.18 22.94 -18.99
C GLY A 404 5.72 21.68 -19.69
N PRO A 405 7.04 21.42 -19.58
CA PRO A 405 7.65 20.20 -20.11
C PRO A 405 6.98 18.94 -19.55
N CYS A 406 6.91 17.88 -20.35
CA CYS A 406 6.38 16.61 -19.87
C CYS A 406 7.27 16.04 -18.75
N PRO A 407 6.76 15.09 -17.94
CA PRO A 407 7.55 14.48 -16.87
C PRO A 407 8.90 13.94 -17.36
N ARG A 408 8.96 13.34 -18.56
CA ARG A 408 10.21 12.80 -19.14
C ARG A 408 11.22 13.91 -19.44
N CYS A 409 10.79 15.01 -20.06
CA CYS A 409 11.65 16.15 -20.32
C CYS A 409 12.11 16.84 -19.03
N THR A 410 11.23 16.92 -18.04
CA THR A 410 11.59 17.43 -16.70
C THR A 410 12.65 16.56 -16.04
N LEU A 411 12.54 15.23 -16.16
CA LEU A 411 13.55 14.28 -15.66
C LEU A 411 14.89 14.44 -16.37
N LYS A 412 14.89 14.51 -17.71
CA LYS A 412 16.12 14.73 -18.49
C LYS A 412 16.83 16.01 -18.04
N ARG A 413 16.10 17.12 -17.97
CA ARG A 413 16.64 18.41 -17.49
C ARG A 413 17.23 18.28 -16.09
N ARG A 414 16.54 17.62 -15.16
CA ARG A 414 17.04 17.41 -13.80
C ARG A 414 18.31 16.54 -13.75
N LEU A 415 18.43 15.54 -14.62
CA LEU A 415 19.65 14.74 -14.74
C LEU A 415 20.80 15.57 -15.29
N ASP A 416 20.54 16.39 -16.31
CA ASP A 416 21.53 17.29 -16.89
C ASP A 416 22.01 18.33 -15.86
N GLU A 417 21.11 18.90 -15.05
CA GLU A 417 21.45 19.80 -13.93
C GLU A 417 22.38 19.15 -12.89
N LEU A 418 22.25 17.84 -12.65
CA LEU A 418 23.02 17.15 -11.61
C LEU A 418 24.33 16.54 -12.10
N LEU A 419 24.39 16.11 -13.36
CA LEU A 419 25.49 15.29 -13.88
C LEU A 419 26.46 16.06 -14.78
N THR A 420 26.16 17.32 -15.07
CA THR A 420 27.02 18.21 -15.84
C THR A 420 27.95 18.98 -14.89
N ASN A 421 29.19 19.20 -15.31
CA ASN A 421 30.14 20.01 -14.55
C ASN A 421 29.91 21.53 -14.77
N ASP A 422 30.69 22.34 -14.06
CA ASP A 422 30.57 23.81 -14.12
C ASP A 422 30.94 24.39 -15.51
N SER A 423 31.64 23.62 -16.36
CA SER A 423 31.97 24.00 -17.75
C SER A 423 30.95 23.50 -18.79
N GLY A 424 29.85 22.88 -18.37
CA GLY A 424 28.82 22.36 -19.28
C GLY A 424 29.14 21.00 -19.91
N ALA A 425 30.25 20.35 -19.52
CA ALA A 425 30.66 19.04 -19.99
C ALA A 425 30.21 17.90 -19.06
N MET A 426 29.90 16.73 -19.65
CA MET A 426 29.50 15.51 -18.94
C MET A 426 30.41 14.35 -19.35
N SER A 427 30.97 13.63 -18.37
CA SER A 427 31.83 12.48 -18.66
C SER A 427 31.07 11.34 -19.35
N PRO A 428 31.73 10.52 -20.20
CA PRO A 428 31.06 9.42 -20.90
C PRO A 428 30.33 8.43 -19.98
N LYS A 429 30.93 8.12 -18.82
CA LYS A 429 30.33 7.23 -17.81
C LYS A 429 29.07 7.83 -17.17
N LEU A 430 29.07 9.13 -16.89
CA LEU A 430 27.89 9.83 -16.36
C LEU A 430 26.81 10.03 -17.43
N ARG A 431 27.20 10.13 -18.70
CA ARG A 431 26.27 10.13 -19.84
C ARG A 431 25.52 8.80 -19.96
N ALA A 432 26.22 7.67 -19.82
CA ALA A 432 25.59 6.35 -19.76
C ALA A 432 24.55 6.27 -18.63
N LEU A 433 24.90 6.73 -17.42
CA LEU A 433 23.96 6.85 -16.30
C LEU A 433 22.74 7.71 -16.64
N ARG A 434 22.97 8.89 -17.23
CA ARG A 434 21.93 9.84 -17.62
C ARG A 434 20.96 9.21 -18.61
N ASP A 435 21.45 8.51 -19.62
CA ASP A 435 20.62 7.90 -20.66
C ASP A 435 19.81 6.69 -20.13
N VAL A 436 20.40 5.86 -19.25
CA VAL A 436 19.69 4.75 -18.60
C VAL A 436 18.61 5.25 -17.64
N LEU A 437 18.83 6.37 -16.94
CA LEU A 437 17.81 6.98 -16.08
C LEU A 437 16.72 7.68 -16.91
N ALA A 438 17.10 8.39 -17.97
CA ALA A 438 16.16 9.13 -18.82
C ALA A 438 15.20 8.22 -19.62
N SER A 439 15.58 6.96 -19.85
CA SER A 439 14.75 5.95 -20.50
C SER A 439 13.71 5.30 -19.54
N THR A 440 13.66 5.70 -18.26
CA THR A 440 12.71 5.13 -17.31
C THR A 440 11.25 5.49 -17.58
N GLU A 441 10.39 4.48 -17.52
CA GLU A 441 8.94 4.65 -17.60
C GLU A 441 8.34 5.13 -16.28
N ARG A 442 9.05 4.93 -15.16
CA ARG A 442 8.59 5.32 -13.81
C ARG A 442 9.14 6.69 -13.42
N VAL A 443 8.92 7.68 -14.28
CA VAL A 443 9.44 9.04 -14.13
C VAL A 443 9.19 9.63 -12.75
N ALA A 444 7.98 9.48 -12.20
CA ALA A 444 7.65 10.00 -10.87
C ALA A 444 8.47 9.37 -9.73
N THR A 445 8.88 8.11 -9.87
CA THR A 445 9.73 7.43 -8.89
C THR A 445 11.19 7.88 -9.03
N ALA A 446 11.69 7.98 -10.26
CA ALA A 446 13.04 8.51 -10.51
C ALA A 446 13.17 9.96 -10.03
N MET A 447 12.20 10.82 -10.35
CA MET A 447 12.17 12.20 -9.86
C MET A 447 12.16 12.27 -8.34
N ARG A 448 11.33 11.47 -7.66
CA ARG A 448 11.29 11.44 -6.18
C ARG A 448 12.63 11.02 -5.58
N TRP A 449 13.32 10.07 -6.22
CA TRP A 449 14.65 9.64 -5.80
C TRP A 449 15.69 10.76 -5.98
N LEU A 450 15.71 11.42 -7.15
CA LEU A 450 16.60 12.56 -7.44
C LEU A 450 16.34 13.79 -6.56
N SER A 451 15.11 13.97 -6.08
CA SER A 451 14.75 15.03 -5.14
C SER A 451 15.20 14.75 -3.70
N GLY A 452 15.70 13.56 -3.39
CA GLY A 452 16.28 13.27 -2.07
C GLY A 452 17.59 14.04 -1.87
N GLY A 453 17.70 14.81 -0.79
CA GLY A 453 18.85 15.71 -0.54
C GLY A 453 20.22 15.02 -0.71
N ILE A 454 20.43 13.89 0.00
CA ILE A 454 21.68 13.12 -0.08
C ILE A 454 21.97 12.63 -1.51
N VAL A 455 20.94 12.19 -2.24
CA VAL A 455 21.10 11.70 -3.63
C VAL A 455 21.52 12.84 -4.56
N SER A 456 20.82 13.96 -4.47
CA SER A 456 21.12 15.17 -5.26
C SER A 456 22.54 15.66 -5.01
N THR A 457 22.97 15.73 -3.75
CA THR A 457 24.32 16.19 -3.39
C THR A 457 25.40 15.27 -3.95
N ILE A 458 25.28 13.96 -3.73
CA ILE A 458 26.29 12.99 -4.21
C ILE A 458 26.38 13.00 -5.74
N LEU A 459 25.24 13.00 -6.44
CA LEU A 459 25.26 13.05 -7.91
C LEU A 459 25.84 14.37 -8.44
N SER A 460 25.56 15.50 -7.79
CA SER A 460 26.14 16.81 -8.13
C SER A 460 27.65 16.87 -7.87
N ASP A 461 28.14 16.28 -6.77
CA ASP A 461 29.57 16.21 -6.48
C ASP A 461 30.32 15.32 -7.48
N LEU A 462 29.69 14.24 -7.93
CA LEU A 462 30.21 13.39 -9.01
C LEU A 462 30.17 14.12 -10.36
N GLY A 463 29.09 14.85 -10.67
CA GLY A 463 28.92 15.61 -11.91
C GLY A 463 29.91 16.77 -12.04
N SER A 464 30.08 17.55 -10.96
CA SER A 464 31.05 18.65 -10.88
C SER A 464 32.51 18.21 -10.79
N GLY A 465 32.77 16.93 -10.51
CA GLY A 465 34.11 16.41 -10.31
C GLY A 465 34.71 16.69 -8.92
N ARG A 466 33.97 17.32 -8.00
CA ARG A 466 34.37 17.47 -6.59
C ARG A 466 34.61 16.13 -5.91
N ARG A 467 33.92 15.08 -6.36
CA ARG A 467 34.14 13.70 -5.94
C ARG A 467 34.47 12.82 -7.15
N PRO A 468 35.56 12.03 -7.11
CA PRO A 468 35.87 11.14 -8.23
C PRO A 468 34.87 9.99 -8.32
N LEU A 469 34.52 9.58 -9.54
CA LEU A 469 33.63 8.45 -9.81
C LEU A 469 34.36 7.11 -9.58
N THR A 470 34.54 6.77 -8.31
CA THR A 470 35.21 5.55 -7.85
C THR A 470 34.43 4.94 -6.68
N HIS A 471 34.68 3.67 -6.39
CA HIS A 471 34.04 3.02 -5.25
C HIS A 471 34.60 3.53 -3.91
N GLU A 472 35.89 3.83 -3.88
CA GLU A 472 36.64 4.33 -2.74
C GLU A 472 36.10 5.69 -2.30
N ALA A 473 35.83 6.59 -3.24
CA ALA A 473 35.23 7.89 -2.92
C ALA A 473 33.79 7.77 -2.39
N LEU A 474 33.05 6.72 -2.73
CA LEU A 474 31.74 6.45 -2.13
C LEU A 474 31.84 5.75 -0.77
N ASP A 475 32.99 5.15 -0.45
CA ASP A 475 33.24 4.48 0.83
C ASP A 475 33.56 5.49 1.95
N GLU A 476 34.04 6.69 1.61
CA GLU A 476 34.26 7.81 2.53
C GLU A 476 32.96 8.45 3.05
N LEU A 477 31.85 8.21 2.37
CA LEU A 477 30.54 8.71 2.78
C LEU A 477 29.98 7.88 3.94
N PRO A 478 29.15 8.48 4.83
CA PRO A 478 28.52 7.75 5.92
C PRO A 478 27.77 6.51 5.42
N GLU A 479 27.99 5.37 6.08
CA GLU A 479 27.33 4.12 5.72
C GLU A 479 25.80 4.27 5.81
N GLY A 480 25.11 3.87 4.76
CA GLY A 480 23.66 4.00 4.73
C GLY A 480 23.03 3.43 3.47
N LYS A 481 21.77 3.01 3.59
CA LYS A 481 20.99 2.41 2.50
C LYS A 481 20.92 3.30 1.25
N VAL A 482 21.00 4.62 1.41
CA VAL A 482 20.97 5.58 0.30
C VAL A 482 22.25 5.49 -0.55
N VAL A 483 23.43 5.54 0.07
CA VAL A 483 24.73 5.45 -0.63
C VAL A 483 24.88 4.07 -1.28
N GLU A 484 24.45 3.00 -0.59
CA GLU A 484 24.42 1.65 -1.17
C GLU A 484 23.53 1.57 -2.42
N HIS A 485 22.38 2.24 -2.39
CA HIS A 485 21.48 2.29 -3.53
C HIS A 485 22.08 3.10 -4.69
N ILE A 486 22.68 4.26 -4.42
CA ILE A 486 23.38 5.06 -5.45
C ILE A 486 24.49 4.23 -6.10
N ARG A 487 25.33 3.55 -5.32
CA ARG A 487 26.39 2.67 -5.85
C ARG A 487 25.80 1.56 -6.73
N SER A 488 24.70 0.94 -6.29
CA SER A 488 24.02 -0.09 -7.08
C SER A 488 23.46 0.45 -8.41
N VAL A 489 22.95 1.69 -8.41
CA VAL A 489 22.48 2.39 -9.63
C VAL A 489 23.66 2.67 -10.57
N LEU A 490 24.79 3.16 -10.05
CA LEU A 490 25.99 3.45 -10.84
C LEU A 490 26.59 2.19 -11.47
N VAL A 491 26.65 1.08 -10.72
CA VAL A 491 27.11 -0.21 -11.25
C VAL A 491 26.15 -0.76 -12.31
N ALA A 492 24.84 -0.70 -12.05
CA ALA A 492 23.85 -1.19 -12.99
C ALA A 492 23.73 -0.33 -14.28
N ALA A 493 24.20 0.91 -14.25
CA ALA A 493 24.32 1.78 -15.42
C ALA A 493 25.71 1.76 -16.06
N ASP A 494 26.59 0.84 -15.64
CA ASP A 494 27.97 0.68 -16.11
C ASP A 494 28.87 1.93 -15.92
N ALA A 495 28.45 2.83 -15.03
CA ALA A 495 29.24 4.00 -14.63
C ALA A 495 30.35 3.61 -13.62
N LEU A 496 30.14 2.53 -12.86
CA LEU A 496 31.13 1.92 -11.98
C LEU A 496 31.26 0.42 -12.27
N PRO A 497 32.47 -0.16 -12.19
CA PRO A 497 32.65 -1.61 -12.37
C PRO A 497 31.97 -2.38 -11.24
N HIS A 498 31.58 -3.63 -11.52
CA HIS A 498 31.04 -4.51 -10.48
C HIS A 498 32.06 -4.75 -9.35
N ARG A 499 31.60 -4.63 -8.10
CA ARG A 499 32.40 -4.90 -6.88
C ARG A 499 31.60 -5.75 -5.89
N ASN A 500 32.26 -6.72 -5.28
CA ASN A 500 31.67 -7.57 -4.25
C ASN A 500 31.56 -6.79 -2.92
N GLU A 501 30.51 -5.95 -2.81
CA GLU A 501 30.26 -5.08 -1.66
C GLU A 501 30.21 -5.84 -0.32
N GLN A 502 29.71 -7.07 -0.33
CA GLN A 502 29.64 -7.87 0.89
C GLN A 502 31.05 -8.26 1.36
N MET A 503 31.96 -8.59 0.44
CA MET A 503 33.35 -8.88 0.80
C MET A 503 34.05 -7.63 1.34
N VAL A 504 33.89 -6.48 0.69
CA VAL A 504 34.51 -5.21 1.13
C VAL A 504 34.04 -4.83 2.54
N ARG A 505 32.73 -4.93 2.82
CA ARG A 505 32.18 -4.69 4.17
C ARG A 505 32.71 -5.67 5.21
N LEU A 506 32.94 -6.92 4.81
CA LEU A 506 33.48 -7.93 5.70
C LEU A 506 34.95 -7.64 6.02
N GLU A 507 35.75 -7.28 5.02
CA GLU A 507 37.16 -6.92 5.17
C GLU A 507 37.35 -5.67 6.05
N ARG A 508 36.55 -4.63 5.82
CA ARG A 508 36.51 -3.43 6.69
C ARG A 508 36.18 -3.80 8.13
N HIS A 509 35.10 -4.56 8.33
CA HIS A 509 34.70 -5.00 9.67
C HIS A 509 35.76 -5.86 10.36
N VAL A 510 36.42 -6.76 9.62
CA VAL A 510 37.54 -7.56 10.14
C VAL A 510 38.68 -6.65 10.57
N LYS A 511 39.05 -5.67 9.75
CA LYS A 511 40.11 -4.71 10.07
C LYS A 511 39.78 -3.94 11.35
N ASP A 512 38.59 -3.34 11.42
CA ASP A 512 38.18 -2.51 12.55
C ASP A 512 38.13 -3.31 13.85
N LEU A 513 37.53 -4.50 13.81
CA LEU A 513 37.39 -5.38 14.97
C LEU A 513 38.73 -5.92 15.45
N VAL A 514 39.64 -6.28 14.53
CA VAL A 514 41.01 -6.67 14.90
C VAL A 514 41.75 -5.48 15.48
N THR A 515 41.60 -4.27 14.94
CA THR A 515 42.30 -3.09 15.47
C THR A 515 41.76 -2.65 16.83
N SER A 516 40.47 -2.83 17.11
CA SER A 516 39.83 -2.42 18.36
C SER A 516 40.08 -3.32 19.56
N HIS A 517 40.64 -4.52 19.37
CA HIS A 517 40.92 -5.43 20.47
C HIS A 517 42.06 -4.90 21.36
N THR A 518 41.89 -4.99 22.68
CA THR A 518 42.74 -4.35 23.70
C THR A 518 44.19 -4.82 23.64
N THR A 519 44.42 -6.13 23.69
CA THR A 519 45.77 -6.73 23.75
C THR A 519 46.45 -6.93 22.40
N VAL A 520 47.77 -6.70 22.35
CA VAL A 520 48.62 -6.96 21.16
C VAL A 520 48.56 -8.43 20.74
N GLU A 521 48.54 -9.35 21.71
CA GLU A 521 48.47 -10.78 21.46
C GLU A 521 47.11 -11.21 20.88
N GLY A 522 46.00 -10.73 21.46
CA GLY A 522 44.65 -10.94 20.93
C GLY A 522 44.52 -10.43 19.50
N ARG A 523 45.06 -9.23 19.20
CA ARG A 523 45.12 -8.68 17.82
C ARG A 523 45.85 -9.60 16.84
N LYS A 524 46.99 -10.16 17.23
CA LYS A 524 47.76 -11.11 16.38
C LYS A 524 46.96 -12.39 16.12
N ILE A 525 46.36 -12.99 17.14
CA ILE A 525 45.58 -14.23 17.01
C ILE A 525 44.34 -13.99 16.12
N LEU A 526 43.59 -12.91 16.38
CA LEU A 526 42.42 -12.56 15.59
C LEU A 526 42.77 -12.22 14.14
N HIS A 527 43.87 -11.51 13.88
CA HIS A 527 44.33 -11.27 12.52
C HIS A 527 44.61 -12.58 11.76
N ARG A 528 45.33 -13.51 12.39
CA ARG A 528 45.61 -14.83 11.79
C ARG A 528 44.33 -15.61 11.51
N TYR A 529 43.39 -15.62 12.44
CA TYR A 529 42.12 -16.33 12.28
C TYR A 529 41.25 -15.69 11.20
N ALA A 530 41.04 -14.39 11.26
CA ALA A 530 40.16 -13.68 10.35
C ALA A 530 40.71 -13.68 8.92
N THR A 531 41.97 -13.26 8.73
CA THR A 531 42.56 -13.05 7.41
C THR A 531 42.97 -14.37 6.75
N TRP A 532 43.72 -15.22 7.46
CA TRP A 532 44.34 -16.41 6.85
C TRP A 532 43.46 -17.64 6.89
N HIS A 533 42.49 -17.69 7.81
CA HIS A 533 41.55 -18.81 7.91
C HIS A 533 40.17 -18.47 7.33
N LEU A 534 39.44 -17.53 7.93
CA LEU A 534 38.05 -17.24 7.56
C LEU A 534 37.93 -16.64 6.15
N LEU A 535 38.59 -15.50 5.88
CA LEU A 535 38.52 -14.83 4.58
C LEU A 535 39.12 -15.69 3.46
N ARG A 536 40.27 -16.32 3.68
CA ARG A 536 40.89 -17.23 2.70
C ARG A 536 39.99 -18.42 2.36
N ARG A 537 39.32 -19.02 3.34
CA ARG A 537 38.39 -20.13 3.09
C ARG A 537 37.14 -19.65 2.36
N LEU A 538 36.61 -18.48 2.73
CA LEU A 538 35.46 -17.89 2.05
C LEU A 538 35.76 -17.59 0.58
N ARG A 539 36.88 -16.94 0.28
CA ARG A 539 37.33 -16.67 -1.11
C ARG A 539 37.51 -17.94 -1.93
N ARG A 540 38.13 -18.98 -1.35
CA ARG A 540 38.28 -20.29 -2.01
C ARG A 540 36.93 -20.94 -2.32
N ARG A 541 35.98 -20.87 -1.39
CA ARG A 541 34.63 -21.43 -1.58
C ARG A 541 33.79 -20.62 -2.56
N SER A 542 33.99 -19.31 -2.65
CA SER A 542 33.23 -18.47 -3.57
C SER A 542 33.68 -18.60 -5.02
N ARG A 543 34.90 -19.12 -5.28
CA ARG A 543 35.46 -19.31 -6.65
C ARG A 543 35.32 -18.06 -7.52
N GLY A 544 35.64 -16.89 -6.94
CA GLY A 544 35.51 -15.60 -7.62
C GLY A 544 34.09 -15.01 -7.68
N LYS A 545 33.04 -15.76 -7.28
CA LYS A 545 31.66 -15.25 -7.21
C LYS A 545 31.44 -14.32 -6.00
N ASP A 546 30.43 -13.47 -6.10
CA ASP A 546 29.96 -12.63 -5.00
C ASP A 546 29.59 -13.46 -3.76
N ILE A 547 29.91 -12.95 -2.56
CA ILE A 547 29.50 -13.59 -1.31
C ILE A 547 28.09 -13.15 -0.93
N THR A 548 27.32 -14.03 -0.28
CA THR A 548 26.00 -13.67 0.23
C THR A 548 26.10 -12.88 1.53
N HIS A 549 25.04 -12.12 1.84
CA HIS A 549 24.86 -11.54 3.17
C HIS A 549 24.90 -12.61 4.28
N THR A 550 24.33 -13.79 4.04
CA THR A 550 24.37 -14.90 5.01
C THR A 550 25.81 -15.37 5.27
N GLN A 551 26.63 -15.51 4.22
CA GLN A 551 28.04 -15.86 4.37
C GLN A 551 28.80 -14.80 5.16
N LEU A 552 28.54 -13.51 4.91
CA LEU A 552 29.08 -12.40 5.70
C LEU A 552 28.69 -12.53 7.17
N VAL A 553 27.40 -12.74 7.47
CA VAL A 553 26.89 -12.87 8.85
C VAL A 553 27.55 -14.04 9.58
N VAL A 554 27.67 -15.19 8.93
CA VAL A 554 28.31 -16.38 9.51
C VAL A 554 29.77 -16.09 9.86
N VAL A 555 30.53 -15.43 8.98
CA VAL A 555 31.92 -15.05 9.30
C VAL A 555 31.98 -14.06 10.46
N ARG A 556 31.07 -13.08 10.51
CA ARG A 556 30.98 -12.13 11.64
C ARG A 556 30.68 -12.83 12.96
N GLN A 557 29.79 -13.82 12.96
CA GLN A 557 29.48 -14.61 14.16
C GLN A 557 30.70 -15.41 14.64
N HIS A 558 31.42 -16.08 13.74
CA HIS A 558 32.66 -16.77 14.09
C HIS A 558 33.75 -15.83 14.63
N LEU A 559 33.85 -14.63 14.06
CA LEU A 559 34.82 -13.63 14.52
C LEU A 559 34.46 -13.09 15.91
N ARG A 560 33.18 -12.75 16.15
CA ARG A 560 32.69 -12.33 17.47
C ARG A 560 32.86 -13.41 18.53
N ALA A 561 32.61 -14.67 18.18
CA ALA A 561 32.81 -15.79 19.09
C ALA A 561 34.28 -15.93 19.52
N ALA A 562 35.23 -15.67 18.61
CA ALA A 562 36.65 -15.64 18.93
C ALA A 562 37.00 -14.46 19.86
N VAL A 563 36.47 -13.27 19.60
CA VAL A 563 36.64 -12.09 20.47
C VAL A 563 36.13 -12.38 21.87
N TYR A 564 34.88 -12.86 22.02
CA TYR A 564 34.30 -13.13 23.34
C TYR A 564 35.08 -14.16 24.16
N LEU A 565 35.66 -15.18 23.51
CA LEU A 565 36.51 -16.13 24.21
C LEU A 565 37.85 -15.50 24.63
N LEU A 566 38.46 -14.67 23.77
CA LEU A 566 39.72 -14.01 24.09
C LEU A 566 39.55 -12.94 25.18
N ASP A 567 38.51 -12.12 25.12
CA ASP A 567 38.17 -11.14 26.15
C ASP A 567 37.93 -11.85 27.50
N TRP A 568 37.17 -12.95 27.50
CA TRP A 568 36.94 -13.71 28.74
C TRP A 568 38.22 -14.33 29.30
N LEU A 569 39.10 -14.86 28.45
CA LEU A 569 40.39 -15.38 28.90
C LEU A 569 41.23 -14.25 29.52
N GLU A 570 41.24 -13.08 28.90
CA GLU A 570 41.92 -11.88 29.41
C GLU A 570 41.37 -11.46 30.79
N ASP A 571 40.05 -11.41 30.96
CA ASP A 571 39.39 -11.12 32.24
C ASP A 571 39.77 -12.11 33.35
N GLN A 572 40.09 -13.36 32.97
CA GLN A 572 40.56 -14.40 33.89
C GLN A 572 42.09 -14.43 34.07
N ASN A 573 42.81 -13.45 33.51
CA ASN A 573 44.28 -13.42 33.44
C ASN A 573 44.89 -14.68 32.79
N LEU A 574 44.19 -15.25 31.81
CA LEU A 574 44.61 -16.41 31.02
C LEU A 574 44.92 -16.01 29.59
N THR A 575 45.74 -16.81 28.92
CA THR A 575 45.92 -16.73 27.46
C THR A 575 45.44 -18.01 26.81
N LEU A 576 45.22 -17.96 25.50
CA LEU A 576 44.80 -19.14 24.73
C LEU A 576 45.82 -20.30 24.78
N ALA A 577 47.10 -19.99 25.05
CA ALA A 577 48.17 -20.98 25.14
C ALA A 577 48.20 -21.74 26.48
N VAL A 578 47.76 -21.10 27.57
CA VAL A 578 47.75 -21.68 28.93
C VAL A 578 46.36 -22.13 29.39
N CYS A 579 45.32 -21.82 28.60
CA CYS A 579 43.95 -22.24 28.84
C CYS A 579 43.83 -23.77 28.92
N ARG A 580 43.27 -24.26 30.03
CA ARG A 580 43.03 -25.70 30.25
C ARG A 580 41.59 -26.07 29.88
N GLN A 581 41.34 -27.37 29.73
CA GLN A 581 40.00 -27.88 29.45
C GLN A 581 38.96 -27.42 30.49
N SER A 582 39.34 -27.37 31.77
CA SER A 582 38.49 -26.87 32.86
C SER A 582 38.14 -25.38 32.71
N ASP A 583 39.05 -24.55 32.19
CA ASP A 583 38.77 -23.14 31.94
C ASP A 583 37.80 -22.97 30.78
N LEU A 584 38.00 -23.74 29.71
CA LEU A 584 37.09 -23.75 28.56
C LEU A 584 35.68 -24.23 28.97
N GLU A 585 35.57 -25.25 29.81
CA GLU A 585 34.28 -25.73 30.33
C GLU A 585 33.61 -24.70 31.24
N ARG A 586 34.38 -24.07 32.14
CA ARG A 586 33.91 -22.97 33.00
C ARG A 586 33.39 -21.80 32.18
N TRP A 587 34.08 -21.45 31.09
CA TRP A 587 33.58 -20.47 30.14
C TRP A 587 32.27 -20.97 29.54
N LEU A 588 32.22 -22.17 28.96
CA LEU A 588 31.03 -22.72 28.30
C LEU A 588 29.77 -22.72 29.16
N THR A 589 29.92 -22.86 30.49
CA THR A 589 28.83 -22.86 31.47
C THR A 589 28.50 -21.49 32.06
N SER A 590 29.22 -20.42 31.70
CA SER A 590 28.91 -19.08 32.22
C SER A 590 27.65 -18.50 31.57
N ASP A 591 26.91 -17.69 32.33
CA ASP A 591 25.68 -17.03 31.90
C ASP A 591 25.92 -16.02 30.76
N ASP A 592 27.14 -15.52 30.64
CA ASP A 592 27.55 -14.54 29.63
C ASP A 592 28.02 -15.14 28.30
N VAL A 593 28.01 -16.48 28.15
CA VAL A 593 28.44 -17.12 26.88
C VAL A 593 27.55 -16.72 25.72
N ARG A 594 28.19 -16.11 24.72
CA ARG A 594 27.61 -15.82 23.41
C ARG A 594 28.30 -16.67 22.34
N HIS A 595 27.53 -17.12 21.36
CA HIS A 595 28.05 -17.84 20.18
C HIS A 595 28.83 -19.13 20.50
N ARG A 596 28.33 -19.92 21.46
CA ARG A 596 28.94 -21.18 21.95
C ARG A 596 29.34 -22.12 20.80
N ARG A 597 28.44 -22.33 19.83
CA ARG A 597 28.68 -23.25 18.69
C ARG A 597 29.77 -22.74 17.76
N GLU A 598 29.78 -21.43 17.52
CA GLU A 598 30.73 -20.77 16.62
C GLU A 598 32.14 -20.68 17.22
N ALA A 599 32.26 -20.54 18.54
CA ALA A 599 33.54 -20.55 19.26
C ALA A 599 34.29 -21.89 19.07
N GLY A 600 33.55 -22.99 18.98
CA GLY A 600 34.13 -24.29 18.66
C GLY A 600 34.88 -24.36 17.33
N HIS A 601 34.55 -23.50 16.36
CA HIS A 601 35.35 -23.37 15.13
C HIS A 601 36.70 -22.70 15.38
N PHE A 602 36.73 -21.69 16.24
CA PHE A 602 37.94 -20.97 16.61
C PHE A 602 38.87 -21.84 17.45
N VAL A 603 38.36 -22.55 18.46
CA VAL A 603 39.16 -23.47 19.30
C VAL A 603 39.79 -24.58 18.46
N ARG A 604 39.01 -25.23 17.58
CA ARG A 604 39.56 -26.26 16.67
C ARG A 604 40.59 -25.71 15.71
N TRP A 605 40.41 -24.47 15.22
CA TRP A 605 41.42 -23.80 14.42
C TRP A 605 42.70 -23.55 15.25
N ALA A 606 42.59 -23.03 16.48
CA ALA A 606 43.72 -22.76 17.35
C ALA A 606 44.54 -24.02 17.67
N LEU A 607 43.86 -25.16 17.92
CA LEU A 607 44.48 -26.47 18.06
C LEU A 607 45.22 -26.89 16.78
N SER A 608 44.59 -26.74 15.61
CA SER A 608 45.23 -27.06 14.31
C SER A 608 46.45 -26.19 14.01
N GLN A 609 46.55 -25.01 14.62
CA GLN A 609 47.67 -24.07 14.49
C GLN A 609 48.68 -24.19 15.63
N ARG A 610 48.50 -25.14 16.55
CA ARG A 610 49.32 -25.36 17.75
C ARG A 610 49.42 -24.13 18.67
N ILE A 611 48.39 -23.28 18.68
CA ILE A 611 48.29 -22.09 19.55
C ILE A 611 47.76 -22.50 20.94
N ALA A 612 46.72 -23.35 20.96
CA ALA A 612 46.24 -24.02 22.16
C ALA A 612 46.68 -25.50 22.14
N ARG A 613 46.71 -26.14 23.31
CA ARG A 613 47.03 -27.57 23.47
C ARG A 613 46.01 -28.22 24.41
N ASP A 614 45.78 -29.51 24.22
CA ASP A 614 45.00 -30.36 25.14
C ASP A 614 43.56 -29.87 25.44
N LEU A 615 42.95 -29.16 24.49
CA LEU A 615 41.53 -28.77 24.53
C LEU A 615 40.67 -29.68 23.63
N SER A 616 39.44 -29.96 24.07
CA SER A 616 38.43 -30.69 23.32
C SER A 616 37.19 -29.82 23.10
N PHE A 617 36.79 -29.70 21.83
CA PHE A 617 35.54 -29.03 21.45
C PHE A 617 34.83 -29.83 20.35
N PRO A 618 33.75 -30.58 20.68
CA PRO A 618 33.11 -31.46 19.72
C PRO A 618 32.45 -30.67 18.58
N ALA A 619 32.64 -31.14 17.35
CA ALA A 619 31.94 -30.60 16.20
C ALA A 619 30.45 -30.97 16.29
N VAL A 620 29.56 -29.98 16.17
CA VAL A 620 28.12 -30.25 16.03
C VAL A 620 27.91 -31.06 14.76
N LYS A 621 27.53 -32.34 14.91
CA LYS A 621 27.19 -33.21 13.78
C LYS A 621 25.82 -32.77 13.24
N TRP A 622 25.61 -32.99 11.94
CA TRP A 622 24.29 -32.81 11.33
C TRP A 622 23.32 -33.81 11.97
N ASN A 623 22.23 -33.32 12.55
CA ASN A 623 21.24 -34.13 13.27
C ASN A 623 20.22 -34.82 12.35
N GLY A 624 20.41 -34.77 11.02
CA GLY A 624 19.47 -35.30 10.03
C GLY A 624 18.51 -34.24 9.44
N PRO A 625 17.62 -34.64 8.52
CA PRO A 625 16.53 -33.82 8.00
C PRO A 625 15.71 -33.12 9.10
N SER A 626 15.25 -31.88 8.86
CA SER A 626 14.22 -31.26 9.71
C SER A 626 12.88 -31.98 9.54
N GLN A 627 11.94 -31.80 10.48
CA GLN A 627 10.60 -32.41 10.46
C GLN A 627 10.01 -32.44 9.05
N ALA A 628 9.51 -33.61 8.66
CA ALA A 628 8.91 -33.81 7.36
C ALA A 628 7.63 -33.00 7.20
N MET A 629 7.44 -32.40 6.03
CA MET A 629 6.11 -32.02 5.60
C MET A 629 5.28 -33.28 5.33
N ASP A 630 3.98 -33.19 5.61
CA ASP A 630 2.99 -34.11 5.07
C ASP A 630 3.00 -34.07 3.53
N ASP A 631 3.03 -35.24 2.89
CA ASP A 631 3.12 -35.38 1.44
C ASP A 631 1.84 -34.86 0.75
N GLU A 632 0.68 -35.01 1.37
CA GLU A 632 -0.58 -34.48 0.84
C GLU A 632 -0.57 -32.95 0.86
N ALA A 633 -0.16 -32.33 1.97
CA ALA A 633 0.02 -30.89 2.08
C ALA A 633 1.06 -30.33 1.08
N ARG A 634 2.13 -31.07 0.81
CA ARG A 634 3.16 -30.72 -0.19
C ARG A 634 2.57 -30.70 -1.60
N TRP A 635 1.86 -31.76 -2.01
CA TRP A 635 1.24 -31.83 -3.34
C TRP A 635 0.09 -30.83 -3.52
N ALA A 636 -0.71 -30.57 -2.48
CA ALA A 636 -1.72 -29.52 -2.48
C ALA A 636 -1.08 -28.13 -2.74
N THR A 637 0.05 -27.86 -2.08
CA THR A 637 0.81 -26.63 -2.30
C THR A 637 1.36 -26.55 -3.72
N ALA A 638 1.94 -27.64 -4.24
CA ALA A 638 2.44 -27.68 -5.62
C ALA A 638 1.33 -27.42 -6.65
N ARG A 639 0.18 -28.10 -6.55
CA ARG A 639 -0.99 -27.89 -7.43
C ARG A 639 -1.47 -26.43 -7.39
N ARG A 640 -1.54 -25.84 -6.20
CA ARG A 640 -1.88 -24.41 -6.06
C ARG A 640 -0.90 -23.52 -6.81
N LEU A 641 0.41 -23.74 -6.68
CA LEU A 641 1.41 -22.94 -7.40
C LEU A 641 1.40 -23.19 -8.92
N LEU A 642 1.00 -24.37 -9.38
CA LEU A 642 0.87 -24.68 -10.80
C LEU A 642 -0.33 -23.99 -11.45
N HIS A 643 -1.45 -23.80 -10.73
CA HIS A 643 -2.72 -23.39 -11.34
C HIS A 643 -3.34 -22.07 -10.82
N ASP A 644 -2.89 -21.51 -9.69
CA ASP A 644 -3.46 -20.27 -9.12
C ASP A 644 -2.87 -19.01 -9.78
N ASP A 645 -3.56 -18.48 -10.78
CA ASP A 645 -3.19 -17.26 -11.51
C ASP A 645 -3.37 -15.95 -10.70
N THR A 646 -3.90 -16.02 -9.48
CA THR A 646 -3.93 -14.87 -8.58
C THR A 646 -2.58 -14.60 -7.92
N LEU A 647 -1.73 -15.64 -7.83
CA LEU A 647 -0.37 -15.54 -7.33
C LEU A 647 0.58 -15.01 -8.41
N LYS A 648 1.63 -14.31 -7.97
CA LYS A 648 2.62 -13.78 -8.90
C LYS A 648 3.42 -14.92 -9.56
N PRO A 649 3.68 -14.88 -10.88
CA PRO A 649 4.50 -15.89 -11.57
C PRO A 649 5.87 -16.12 -10.91
N GLU A 650 6.53 -15.03 -10.48
CA GLU A 650 7.82 -15.08 -9.78
C GLU A 650 7.77 -15.89 -8.48
N ASP A 651 6.68 -15.77 -7.70
CA ASP A 651 6.55 -16.48 -6.43
C ASP A 651 6.13 -17.96 -6.68
N ARG A 652 5.33 -18.22 -7.72
CA ARG A 652 4.94 -19.57 -8.17
C ARG A 652 6.17 -20.38 -8.60
N LEU A 653 6.97 -19.86 -9.52
CA LEU A 653 8.18 -20.53 -10.01
C LEU A 653 9.17 -20.78 -8.87
N ALA A 654 9.43 -19.78 -8.02
CA ALA A 654 10.35 -19.94 -6.89
C ALA A 654 9.88 -21.02 -5.90
N GLY A 655 8.57 -21.08 -5.61
CA GLY A 655 8.01 -22.12 -4.75
C GLY A 655 8.14 -23.52 -5.37
N LEU A 656 7.91 -23.65 -6.68
CA LEU A 656 8.06 -24.92 -7.41
C LEU A 656 9.53 -25.38 -7.46
N LEU A 657 10.49 -24.47 -7.63
CA LEU A 657 11.91 -24.80 -7.56
C LEU A 657 12.33 -25.34 -6.18
N LEU A 658 11.74 -24.82 -5.11
CA LEU A 658 11.96 -25.33 -3.75
C LEU A 658 11.24 -26.67 -3.51
N LEU A 659 9.96 -26.78 -3.92
CA LEU A 659 9.14 -27.96 -3.69
C LEU A 659 9.63 -29.15 -4.51
N LEU A 660 9.83 -28.98 -5.83
CA LEU A 660 10.10 -30.08 -6.76
C LEU A 660 11.60 -30.34 -6.93
N TYR A 661 12.42 -29.30 -6.94
CA TYR A 661 13.87 -29.41 -7.20
C TYR A 661 14.73 -29.13 -5.96
N ALA A 662 14.09 -29.08 -4.79
CA ALA A 662 14.71 -28.84 -3.50
C ALA A 662 15.55 -27.56 -3.40
N GLN A 663 15.44 -26.60 -4.31
CA GLN A 663 16.36 -25.45 -4.36
C GLN A 663 16.14 -24.49 -3.19
N TRP A 664 17.20 -24.15 -2.47
CA TRP A 664 17.10 -23.23 -1.33
C TRP A 664 16.94 -21.78 -1.82
N PRO A 665 16.28 -20.88 -1.08
CA PRO A 665 16.15 -19.47 -1.47
C PRO A 665 17.47 -18.78 -1.83
N ALA A 666 18.59 -19.21 -1.22
CA ALA A 666 19.92 -18.69 -1.56
C ALA A 666 20.36 -19.06 -2.98
N ALA A 667 20.04 -20.27 -3.45
CA ALA A 667 20.30 -20.70 -4.81
C ALA A 667 19.31 -20.06 -5.79
N ILE A 668 18.01 -20.14 -5.49
CA ILE A 668 16.94 -19.55 -6.32
C ILE A 668 17.20 -18.07 -6.58
N SER A 669 17.54 -17.30 -5.54
CA SER A 669 17.81 -15.87 -5.68
C SER A 669 18.92 -15.54 -6.69
N ARG A 670 19.86 -16.46 -6.92
CA ARG A 670 21.04 -16.27 -7.76
C ARG A 670 20.89 -16.83 -9.18
N LEU A 671 19.72 -17.36 -9.53
CA LEU A 671 19.47 -17.81 -10.90
C LEU A 671 19.47 -16.61 -11.84
N THR A 672 20.21 -16.74 -12.94
CA THR A 672 20.24 -15.81 -14.06
C THR A 672 19.42 -16.37 -15.22
N VAL A 673 19.17 -15.55 -16.24
CA VAL A 673 18.52 -16.02 -17.46
C VAL A 673 19.32 -17.10 -18.18
N ASP A 674 20.65 -17.08 -18.09
CA ASP A 674 21.52 -18.09 -18.71
C ASP A 674 21.37 -19.48 -18.07
N HIS A 675 20.68 -19.58 -16.92
CA HIS A 675 20.33 -20.87 -16.34
C HIS A 675 19.10 -21.49 -17.02
N ILE A 676 18.38 -20.76 -17.88
CA ILE A 676 17.23 -21.27 -18.65
C ILE A 676 17.65 -21.40 -20.10
N GLU A 677 17.56 -22.61 -20.63
CA GLU A 677 17.89 -22.94 -22.01
C GLU A 677 16.62 -23.40 -22.73
N GLN A 678 16.44 -22.96 -23.98
CA GLN A 678 15.36 -23.42 -24.85
C GLN A 678 15.96 -24.03 -26.11
N THR A 679 15.78 -25.34 -26.28
CA THR A 679 16.35 -26.11 -27.40
C THR A 679 15.31 -27.12 -27.87
N ASP A 680 15.05 -27.18 -29.18
CA ASP A 680 14.14 -28.15 -29.80
C ASP A 680 12.74 -28.23 -29.16
N GLY A 681 12.23 -27.09 -28.69
CA GLY A 681 10.92 -26.99 -28.02
C GLY A 681 10.91 -27.42 -26.55
N ALA A 682 12.00 -27.99 -26.03
CA ALA A 682 12.17 -28.29 -24.61
C ALA A 682 12.76 -27.09 -23.86
N VAL A 683 12.31 -26.87 -22.62
CA VAL A 683 12.87 -25.86 -21.71
C VAL A 683 13.68 -26.58 -20.65
N ARG A 684 14.96 -26.25 -20.51
CA ARG A 684 15.87 -26.82 -19.53
C ARG A 684 16.31 -25.80 -18.51
N ILE A 685 16.54 -26.26 -17.28
CA ILE A 685 17.15 -25.45 -16.21
C ILE A 685 18.49 -26.04 -15.76
N HIS A 686 19.50 -25.18 -15.67
CA HIS A 686 20.81 -25.50 -15.12
C HIS A 686 20.79 -25.23 -13.62
N LEU A 687 20.69 -26.28 -12.79
CA LEU A 687 20.80 -26.17 -11.32
C LEU A 687 22.13 -26.72 -10.79
N GLY A 688 22.76 -27.62 -11.55
CA GLY A 688 24.13 -28.10 -11.38
C GLY A 688 24.82 -28.25 -12.73
N ASP A 689 25.76 -29.20 -12.85
CA ASP A 689 26.54 -29.42 -14.06
C ASP A 689 25.72 -30.10 -15.19
N VAL A 690 24.61 -30.75 -14.84
CA VAL A 690 23.71 -31.41 -15.79
C VAL A 690 22.37 -30.67 -15.81
N PRO A 691 21.91 -30.17 -16.98
CA PRO A 691 20.61 -29.51 -17.09
C PRO A 691 19.45 -30.49 -16.86
N VAL A 692 18.33 -29.95 -16.38
CA VAL A 692 17.10 -30.71 -16.10
C VAL A 692 15.99 -30.19 -16.99
N ASP A 693 15.31 -31.09 -17.71
CA ASP A 693 14.11 -30.75 -18.50
C ASP A 693 12.98 -30.31 -17.57
N LEU A 694 12.39 -29.14 -17.84
CA LEU A 694 11.23 -28.63 -17.13
C LEU A 694 9.94 -29.14 -17.82
N PRO A 695 9.06 -29.87 -17.12
CA PRO A 695 7.77 -30.25 -17.68
C PRO A 695 6.81 -29.05 -17.68
N GLU A 696 5.81 -29.07 -18.56
CA GLU A 696 4.68 -28.13 -18.44
C GLU A 696 3.83 -28.47 -17.19
N PRO A 697 3.31 -27.47 -16.45
CA PRO A 697 3.31 -26.03 -16.75
C PRO A 697 4.53 -25.24 -16.20
N VAL A 698 5.55 -25.91 -15.65
CA VAL A 698 6.73 -25.26 -15.04
C VAL A 698 7.59 -24.57 -16.10
N ALA A 699 7.73 -25.19 -17.28
CA ALA A 699 8.39 -24.60 -18.44
C ALA A 699 7.75 -23.26 -18.84
N GLY A 700 6.43 -23.22 -19.00
CA GLY A 700 5.69 -21.98 -19.28
C GLY A 700 5.90 -20.91 -18.20
N LEU A 701 5.92 -21.28 -16.92
CA LEU A 701 6.21 -20.35 -15.82
C LEU A 701 7.65 -19.80 -15.86
N ALA A 702 8.63 -20.63 -16.23
CA ALA A 702 10.02 -20.21 -16.37
C ALA A 702 10.18 -19.20 -17.52
N LEU A 703 9.62 -19.50 -18.69
CA LEU A 703 9.63 -18.59 -19.85
C LEU A 703 8.86 -17.29 -19.55
N GLN A 704 7.71 -17.40 -18.89
CA GLN A 704 6.97 -16.23 -18.43
C GLN A 704 7.83 -15.38 -17.50
N GLN A 705 8.51 -15.98 -16.52
CA GLN A 705 9.39 -15.26 -15.60
C GLN A 705 10.54 -14.56 -16.34
N VAL A 706 11.15 -15.22 -17.32
CA VAL A 706 12.14 -14.60 -18.21
C VAL A 706 11.52 -13.37 -18.87
N ALA A 707 10.34 -13.46 -19.47
CA ALA A 707 9.70 -12.33 -20.16
C ALA A 707 9.24 -11.19 -19.22
N VAL A 708 8.82 -11.51 -17.98
CA VAL A 708 8.31 -10.51 -17.03
C VAL A 708 9.35 -9.96 -16.07
N ARG A 709 10.58 -10.50 -16.03
CA ARG A 709 11.66 -10.01 -15.15
C ARG A 709 11.92 -8.53 -15.41
N ARG A 710 12.01 -7.73 -14.35
CA ARG A 710 12.30 -6.29 -14.47
C ARG A 710 13.26 -5.85 -13.38
N SER A 711 14.27 -5.07 -13.76
CA SER A 711 15.06 -4.30 -12.81
C SER A 711 14.17 -3.27 -12.09
N HIS A 712 14.39 -3.06 -10.78
CA HIS A 712 13.49 -2.23 -9.97
C HIS A 712 13.75 -0.69 -10.07
N ALA A 713 12.63 0.03 -10.19
CA ALA A 713 12.25 1.40 -9.81
C ALA A 713 12.95 2.66 -10.36
N VAL A 714 14.28 2.72 -10.44
CA VAL A 714 14.97 4.00 -10.75
C VAL A 714 15.59 3.99 -12.14
N LEU A 715 16.30 2.92 -12.50
CA LEU A 715 16.78 2.71 -13.86
C LEU A 715 15.61 2.30 -14.76
N ALA A 716 15.77 2.50 -16.06
CA ALA A 716 14.77 2.11 -17.05
C ALA A 716 14.39 0.63 -16.96
N ARG A 717 13.36 0.23 -17.74
CA ARG A 717 13.02 -1.19 -17.94
C ARG A 717 14.14 -1.87 -18.72
N THR A 718 15.29 -2.04 -18.09
CA THR A 718 16.36 -2.90 -18.58
C THR A 718 16.06 -4.31 -18.11
N ASP A 719 16.21 -5.26 -19.03
CA ASP A 719 16.09 -6.67 -18.71
C ASP A 719 17.16 -7.00 -17.69
N SER A 720 16.73 -7.59 -16.57
CA SER A 720 17.65 -7.98 -15.52
C SER A 720 18.40 -9.24 -15.96
N PRO A 721 19.71 -9.36 -15.72
CA PRO A 721 20.39 -10.64 -15.91
C PRO A 721 19.87 -11.69 -14.91
N TRP A 722 19.28 -11.26 -13.78
CA TRP A 722 18.73 -12.13 -12.75
C TRP A 722 17.31 -12.59 -13.13
N LEU A 723 17.05 -13.89 -12.98
CA LEU A 723 15.71 -14.47 -13.11
C LEU A 723 14.77 -13.92 -12.03
N PHE A 724 15.30 -13.65 -10.84
CA PHE A 724 14.58 -13.03 -9.72
C PHE A 724 15.23 -11.70 -9.29
N PRO A 725 14.87 -10.57 -9.93
CA PRO A 725 15.47 -9.27 -9.64
C PRO A 725 15.09 -8.75 -8.25
N GLY A 726 16.02 -8.03 -7.62
CA GLY A 726 15.86 -7.43 -6.30
C GLY A 726 15.46 -5.95 -6.34
N GLY A 727 15.14 -5.40 -5.16
CA GLY A 727 14.77 -3.99 -5.02
C GLY A 727 15.93 -3.01 -5.27
N GLN A 728 17.18 -3.48 -5.19
CA GLN A 728 18.36 -2.72 -5.60
C GLN A 728 18.68 -3.02 -7.07
N PRO A 729 18.89 -2.01 -7.91
CA PRO A 729 19.21 -2.23 -9.31
C PRO A 729 20.49 -3.06 -9.50
N GLY A 730 20.52 -3.91 -10.52
CA GLY A 730 21.63 -4.81 -10.81
C GLY A 730 21.82 -5.97 -9.82
N ARG A 731 21.01 -6.05 -8.74
CA ARG A 731 21.11 -7.08 -7.71
C ARG A 731 19.94 -8.07 -7.80
N PRO A 732 20.17 -9.34 -7.43
CA PRO A 732 19.07 -10.28 -7.26
C PRO A 732 18.23 -9.94 -6.04
N ILE A 733 17.05 -10.54 -5.94
CA ILE A 733 16.26 -10.54 -4.72
C ILE A 733 17.09 -11.06 -3.55
N SER A 734 16.95 -10.46 -2.37
CA SER A 734 17.68 -10.96 -1.20
C SER A 734 17.14 -12.33 -0.77
N VAL A 735 18.02 -13.18 -0.25
CA VAL A 735 17.65 -14.50 0.30
C VAL A 735 16.52 -14.38 1.32
N TRP A 736 16.60 -13.35 2.18
CA TRP A 736 15.57 -13.08 3.17
C TRP A 736 14.23 -12.70 2.52
N ALA A 737 14.23 -11.81 1.54
CA ALA A 737 12.99 -11.38 0.87
C ALA A 737 12.35 -12.50 0.05
N MET A 738 13.15 -13.34 -0.60
CA MET A 738 12.68 -14.56 -1.27
C MET A 738 12.06 -15.52 -0.26
N GLY A 739 12.77 -15.81 0.84
CA GLY A 739 12.24 -16.66 1.90
C GLY A 739 10.93 -16.12 2.49
N GLU A 740 10.83 -14.81 2.68
CA GLU A 740 9.64 -14.16 3.22
C GLU A 740 8.43 -14.23 2.27
N ARG A 741 8.65 -14.09 0.97
CA ARG A 741 7.61 -14.29 -0.04
C ARG A 741 7.06 -15.72 -0.01
N LEU A 742 7.94 -16.72 0.08
CA LEU A 742 7.55 -18.12 0.17
C LEU A 742 6.81 -18.44 1.49
N ARG A 743 7.26 -17.89 2.64
CA ARG A 743 6.54 -18.05 3.92
C ARG A 743 5.13 -17.47 3.88
N LYS A 744 4.93 -16.34 3.20
CA LYS A 744 3.59 -15.74 3.00
C LYS A 744 2.65 -16.61 2.17
N LEU A 745 3.18 -17.57 1.41
CA LEU A 745 2.39 -18.59 0.72
C LEU A 745 2.07 -19.80 1.60
N GLY A 746 2.53 -19.82 2.86
CA GLY A 746 2.39 -20.95 3.78
C GLY A 746 3.55 -21.96 3.71
N ILE A 747 4.61 -21.67 2.95
CA ILE A 747 5.70 -22.64 2.72
C ILE A 747 6.72 -22.58 3.85
N ARG A 748 6.91 -23.72 4.53
CA ARG A 748 7.93 -23.90 5.58
C ARG A 748 9.25 -24.40 4.99
N LEU A 749 10.09 -23.44 4.60
CA LEU A 749 11.30 -23.66 3.79
C LEU A 749 12.14 -24.91 4.13
N ALA A 750 12.50 -25.09 5.41
CA ALA A 750 13.38 -26.17 5.85
C ALA A 750 12.71 -27.55 5.73
N GLU A 751 11.45 -27.66 6.18
CA GLU A 751 10.62 -28.85 6.07
C GLU A 751 10.43 -29.20 4.59
N THR A 752 10.05 -28.22 3.76
CA THR A 752 9.85 -28.40 2.32
C THR A 752 11.09 -28.91 1.60
N ARG A 753 12.25 -28.28 1.83
CA ARG A 753 13.50 -28.71 1.21
C ARG A 753 13.89 -30.11 1.67
N SER A 754 13.71 -30.42 2.95
CA SER A 754 14.06 -31.71 3.51
C SER A 754 13.21 -32.83 2.90
N THR A 755 11.89 -32.66 2.82
CA THR A 755 11.00 -33.61 2.15
C THR A 755 11.35 -33.75 0.66
N ALA A 756 11.62 -32.64 -0.04
CA ALA A 756 12.02 -32.68 -1.46
C ALA A 756 13.30 -33.47 -1.70
N LEU A 757 14.36 -33.17 -0.92
CA LEU A 757 15.63 -33.88 -1.04
C LEU A 757 15.50 -35.35 -0.66
N PHE A 758 14.67 -35.67 0.34
CA PHE A 758 14.47 -37.04 0.76
C PHE A 758 13.81 -37.87 -0.34
N GLN A 759 12.69 -37.38 -0.91
CA GLN A 759 12.00 -38.02 -2.03
C GLN A 759 12.96 -38.25 -3.22
N LEU A 760 13.67 -37.20 -3.64
CA LEU A 760 14.64 -37.29 -4.72
C LEU A 760 15.80 -38.25 -4.40
N ALA A 761 16.21 -38.36 -3.13
CA ALA A 761 17.23 -39.29 -2.67
C ALA A 761 16.79 -40.75 -2.63
N THR A 762 15.49 -41.01 -2.54
CA THR A 762 14.90 -42.35 -2.71
C THR A 762 14.89 -42.77 -4.17
N GLU A 763 14.61 -41.83 -5.07
CA GLU A 763 14.39 -42.11 -6.50
C GLU A 763 15.69 -42.07 -7.34
N LEU A 764 16.70 -41.31 -6.91
CA LEU A 764 17.91 -41.05 -7.70
C LEU A 764 19.22 -41.39 -6.97
N PRO A 765 20.25 -41.91 -7.67
CA PRO A 765 21.58 -42.08 -7.08
C PRO A 765 22.21 -40.75 -6.64
N ALA A 766 23.01 -40.77 -5.57
CA ALA A 766 23.65 -39.56 -5.03
C ALA A 766 24.51 -38.78 -6.06
N ALA A 767 25.17 -39.48 -7.00
CA ALA A 767 25.95 -38.85 -8.05
C ALA A 767 25.08 -38.07 -9.06
N VAL A 768 23.88 -38.58 -9.37
CA VAL A 768 22.93 -37.89 -10.24
C VAL A 768 22.39 -36.66 -9.53
N LEU A 769 21.94 -36.81 -8.28
CA LEU A 769 21.44 -35.70 -7.45
C LEU A 769 22.45 -34.56 -7.27
N ALA A 770 23.71 -34.91 -7.02
CA ALA A 770 24.78 -33.93 -6.87
C ALA A 770 24.96 -33.09 -8.15
N ARG A 771 24.99 -33.76 -9.31
CA ARG A 771 25.19 -33.11 -10.61
C ARG A 771 23.97 -32.35 -11.11
N THR A 772 22.76 -32.82 -10.86
CA THR A 772 21.54 -32.14 -11.33
C THR A 772 21.14 -30.98 -10.42
N LEU A 773 21.24 -31.12 -9.09
CA LEU A 773 20.80 -30.10 -8.13
C LEU A 773 21.90 -29.14 -7.66
N GLY A 774 23.15 -29.39 -8.05
CA GLY A 774 24.30 -28.57 -7.68
C GLY A 774 24.67 -28.68 -6.19
N ILE A 775 24.46 -29.84 -5.57
CA ILE A 775 24.81 -30.10 -4.16
C ILE A 775 26.11 -30.91 -4.04
N ASP A 776 26.84 -30.74 -2.93
CA ASP A 776 28.07 -31.50 -2.67
C ASP A 776 27.78 -33.00 -2.58
N ILE A 777 28.63 -33.82 -3.21
CA ILE A 777 28.44 -35.28 -3.25
C ILE A 777 28.37 -35.90 -1.85
N THR A 778 29.12 -35.37 -0.88
CA THR A 778 29.09 -35.84 0.51
C THR A 778 27.73 -35.57 1.16
N VAL A 779 27.07 -34.47 0.77
CA VAL A 779 25.72 -34.14 1.22
C VAL A 779 24.72 -35.08 0.55
N ALA A 780 24.82 -35.30 -0.76
CA ALA A 780 23.94 -36.22 -1.48
C ALA A 780 24.02 -37.67 -0.92
N VAL A 781 25.22 -38.17 -0.63
CA VAL A 781 25.41 -39.50 -0.01
C VAL A 781 24.78 -39.57 1.39
N LYS A 782 24.84 -38.51 2.18
CA LYS A 782 24.18 -38.47 3.49
C LYS A 782 22.65 -38.52 3.36
N TRP A 783 22.08 -37.81 2.41
CA TRP A 783 20.65 -37.85 2.13
C TRP A 783 20.21 -39.21 1.60
N GLN A 784 20.98 -39.84 0.71
CA GLN A 784 20.71 -41.19 0.22
C GLN A 784 20.76 -42.23 1.35
N ARG A 785 21.75 -42.14 2.25
CA ARG A 785 21.83 -43.03 3.43
C ARG A 785 20.65 -42.82 4.39
N ALA A 786 20.22 -41.57 4.57
CA ALA A 786 19.05 -41.27 5.39
C ALA A 786 17.75 -41.80 4.73
N ALA A 787 17.66 -41.71 3.39
CA ALA A 787 16.53 -42.21 2.60
C ALA A 787 16.45 -43.74 2.51
N ALA A 788 17.59 -44.42 2.62
CA ALA A 788 17.67 -45.88 2.67
C ALA A 788 17.20 -46.49 4.02
N GLY A 789 16.91 -45.68 5.04
CA GLY A 789 16.31 -46.13 6.30
C GLY A 789 14.77 -46.02 6.30
N ASP A 790 14.11 -46.62 7.29
CA ASP A 790 12.66 -46.52 7.46
C ASP A 790 12.23 -45.11 7.90
N TRP A 791 11.48 -44.42 7.05
CA TRP A 791 10.93 -43.08 7.27
C TRP A 791 10.03 -43.01 8.51
N GLY A 792 9.26 -44.07 8.80
CA GLY A 792 8.38 -44.12 9.97
C GLY A 792 9.18 -44.12 11.28
N ALA A 793 10.28 -44.88 11.31
CA ALA A 793 11.19 -44.92 12.45
C ALA A 793 11.92 -43.56 12.64
N TYR A 794 12.36 -42.93 11.55
CA TYR A 794 13.04 -41.64 11.60
C TYR A 794 12.10 -40.48 11.99
N ALA A 795 10.89 -40.42 11.43
CA ALA A 795 9.89 -39.41 11.78
C ALA A 795 9.47 -39.49 13.25
N ALA A 796 9.33 -40.71 13.79
CA ALA A 796 9.09 -40.95 15.21
C ALA A 796 10.28 -40.54 16.10
N GLU A 797 11.52 -40.68 15.63
CA GLU A 797 12.71 -40.21 16.34
C GLU A 797 12.82 -38.68 16.34
N VAL A 798 12.54 -38.02 15.21
CA VAL A 798 12.53 -36.55 15.10
C VAL A 798 11.42 -35.94 15.95
N SER A 799 10.23 -36.54 15.97
CA SER A 799 9.12 -36.09 16.84
C SER A 799 9.49 -36.18 18.32
N ARG A 800 10.17 -37.26 18.74
CA ARG A 800 10.64 -37.43 20.13
C ARG A 800 11.69 -36.42 20.56
N ARG A 801 12.51 -35.90 19.63
CA ARG A 801 13.54 -34.88 19.94
C ARG A 801 12.95 -33.51 20.29
N ASN A 802 11.75 -33.19 19.80
CA ASN A 802 11.06 -31.93 20.12
C ASN A 802 10.26 -32.00 21.43
N SER A 803 10.01 -33.19 21.99
CA SER A 803 9.32 -33.36 23.27
C SER A 803 10.23 -33.17 24.49
N ASN A 804 11.56 -33.10 24.29
CA ASN A 804 12.57 -32.98 25.34
C ASN A 804 13.34 -31.63 25.30
N ILE A 805 12.71 -30.56 24.80
CA ILE A 805 13.22 -29.18 24.90
C ILE A 805 12.26 -28.34 25.75
#